data_AF-A0A947Y9X8-F1
#
_entry.id   AF-A0A947Y9X8-F1
#
_cell.length_a   1.000
_cell.length_b   1.000
_cell.length_c   1.000
_cell.angle_alpha   90.00
_cell.angle_beta   90.00
_cell.angle_gamma   90.00
#
_symmetry.space_group_name_H-M   'P 1'
#
loop_
_entity.id
_entity.type
_entity.pdbx_description
1 polymer ?
#
loop_
_entity_poly.entity_id
_entity_poly.type
_entity_poly.pdbx_seq_one_letter_code
_entity_poly.pdbx_strand_id
1 'polypeptide(L)'
;MNFEEKITSFFKKVVEKKIQTESQEIEGIKEGTSFPESGSKAQAKEAKEIIRSDNAPSFLKNEKLRLVIFGGKGGTGKTTSSCATAMYLARKYPEKRFLVASSDPAHSLADSFDCPVNSSVTPIKGVDNLWAIEMNPAILLEKFKKRYKSSIDNFSNMSFNTDQLDIRDFLSFKLPGMQEMMILLEIVNLLKFGIFRPYEYDLIIWDTAPTGHTLRLLELPGKVLKWIEVFETSFLRYNRVAVGAATIGFKIPGRTPPKGNVRTFLDTFSKDLEKVRAILKDAEICEFIPVTIPEELSIAETERLLATLRGEGIPVRNIIVNRIQEEKKCAFCSARGEGQEGYLREIDEKFSSYNLVKVFLFSNEVRGKDGLLRFGDFLSGNDRQYSPPQSTLELEPLKDEDKFTPLEQNSLTGFMPGMLSEVLNKDLQFIIFGGKGGVGKTTVSAATALSIARYNPDKKILVFSTDPAHSLVDSFATSIGDTVTAIKAESLQDTSLSNLYALEIDATRLYEDFRKEYKVNIEDAFKKWQNSYLAGGRKWKMDFDEKVMVEFVDTYPPGLEEVLALEKIMGFIKTGDFDIYIFDTAPTGHLIELLKIPELVREWLRVTYRAILRYHREVPVDNIEVLAKKILASQETVQKMHAFLTDPQKSEFIAVTIPEAMGMLETEDLLLSIRDLGIPCSHIVVNMIIPPTDCDFCRSKRNEQIDYIRQIDEKTEYKGYEIVKVP
;
A
#
# COMPACT_ATOMS: atom_id res chain seq x y z
N MET A 1 16.44 -11.83 -52.54
CA MET A 1 16.21 -11.08 -51.29
C MET A 1 15.75 -12.05 -50.23
N ASN A 2 16.50 -12.11 -49.14
CA ASN A 2 16.28 -13.02 -48.02
C ASN A 2 15.08 -12.55 -47.18
N PHE A 3 14.40 -13.47 -46.48
CA PHE A 3 13.18 -13.14 -45.71
C PHE A 3 13.42 -12.05 -44.65
N GLU A 4 14.63 -12.00 -44.08
CA GLU A 4 15.07 -10.94 -43.16
C GLU A 4 15.14 -9.55 -43.82
N GLU A 5 15.58 -9.44 -45.08
CA GLU A 5 15.62 -8.15 -45.78
C GLU A 5 14.22 -7.58 -46.03
N LYS A 6 13.22 -8.46 -46.21
CA LYS A 6 11.81 -8.04 -46.36
C LYS A 6 11.21 -7.55 -45.05
N ILE A 7 11.56 -8.17 -43.91
CA ILE A 7 11.11 -7.74 -42.58
C ILE A 7 11.75 -6.41 -42.20
N THR A 8 13.07 -6.25 -42.42
CA THR A 8 13.77 -5.00 -42.13
C THR A 8 13.29 -3.86 -43.03
N SER A 9 13.01 -4.12 -44.31
CA SER A 9 12.41 -3.13 -45.22
C SER A 9 10.98 -2.74 -44.81
N PHE A 10 10.19 -3.68 -44.29
CA PHE A 10 8.84 -3.42 -43.81
C PHE A 10 8.84 -2.56 -42.54
N PHE A 11 9.66 -2.91 -41.53
CA PHE A 11 9.78 -2.11 -40.31
C PHE A 11 10.36 -0.72 -40.59
N LYS A 12 11.34 -0.60 -41.49
CA LYS A 12 11.89 0.72 -41.87
C LYS A 12 10.85 1.61 -42.53
N LYS A 13 9.99 1.05 -43.41
CA LYS A 13 8.86 1.78 -44.01
C LYS A 13 7.78 2.16 -43.00
N VAL A 14 7.54 1.35 -41.98
CA VAL A 14 6.55 1.66 -40.92
C VAL A 14 7.07 2.76 -39.99
N VAL A 15 8.36 2.74 -39.64
CA VAL A 15 9.02 3.75 -38.80
C VAL A 15 9.17 5.09 -39.55
N GLU A 16 9.57 5.08 -40.83
CA GLU A 16 9.66 6.30 -41.65
C GLU A 16 8.29 6.97 -41.86
N LYS A 17 7.21 6.19 -41.97
CA LYS A 17 5.84 6.73 -42.08
C LYS A 17 5.36 7.34 -40.76
N LYS A 18 5.76 6.77 -39.61
CA LYS A 18 5.39 7.29 -38.28
C LYS A 18 6.15 8.60 -37.97
N ILE A 19 7.44 8.67 -38.30
CA ILE A 19 8.27 9.86 -38.13
C ILE A 19 7.80 11.01 -39.04
N GLN A 20 7.35 10.75 -40.27
CA GLN A 20 6.78 11.79 -41.14
C GLN A 20 5.42 12.31 -40.65
N THR A 21 4.64 11.50 -39.94
CA THR A 21 3.33 11.93 -39.40
C THR A 21 3.51 12.78 -38.13
N GLU A 22 4.49 12.44 -37.28
CA GLU A 22 4.81 13.19 -36.06
C GLU A 22 5.64 14.46 -36.34
N SER A 23 6.47 14.49 -37.41
CA SER A 23 7.25 15.69 -37.75
C SER A 23 6.40 16.82 -38.36
N GLN A 24 5.25 16.50 -38.96
CA GLN A 24 4.31 17.53 -39.48
C GLN A 24 3.43 18.16 -38.39
N GLU A 25 3.29 17.53 -37.21
CA GLU A 25 2.62 18.14 -36.04
C GLU A 25 3.57 19.01 -35.20
N ILE A 26 4.89 18.79 -35.29
CA ILE A 26 5.89 19.47 -34.45
C ILE A 26 6.42 20.78 -35.09
N GLU A 27 6.32 20.96 -36.42
CA GLU A 27 6.75 22.21 -37.08
C GLU A 27 5.71 23.35 -37.01
N GLY A 28 4.52 23.12 -36.46
CA GLY A 28 3.50 24.17 -36.23
C GLY A 28 3.59 24.90 -34.89
N ILE A 29 4.50 24.51 -33.98
CA ILE A 29 4.53 24.99 -32.58
C ILE A 29 5.77 25.86 -32.28
N LYS A 30 6.58 26.20 -33.30
CA LYS A 30 7.74 27.07 -33.13
C LYS A 30 7.58 28.40 -33.86
N GLU A 31 6.71 29.27 -33.33
CA GLU A 31 6.92 30.72 -33.44
C GLU A 31 6.02 31.49 -32.45
N GLY A 32 6.66 32.12 -31.46
CA GLY A 32 6.16 33.31 -30.77
C GLY A 32 4.98 33.16 -29.81
N THR A 33 5.25 32.80 -28.56
CA THR A 33 4.42 33.27 -27.43
C THR A 33 5.29 33.86 -26.33
N SER A 34 5.48 35.17 -26.42
CA SER A 34 5.64 36.02 -25.23
C SER A 34 4.46 35.75 -24.29
N PHE A 35 4.73 35.47 -23.01
CA PHE A 35 3.70 35.31 -21.98
C PHE A 35 2.77 36.53 -21.97
N PRO A 36 1.46 36.37 -22.20
CA PRO A 36 0.50 37.42 -21.91
C PRO A 36 0.21 37.37 -20.41
N GLU A 37 0.56 38.43 -19.68
CA GLU A 37 0.19 38.67 -18.27
C GLU A 37 -1.33 38.81 -18.02
N SER A 38 -2.19 38.35 -18.94
CA SER A 38 -3.65 38.53 -18.89
C SER A 38 -4.48 37.23 -18.76
N GLY A 39 -3.84 36.06 -18.67
CA GLY A 39 -4.53 34.75 -18.58
C GLY A 39 -5.05 34.32 -17.19
N SER A 40 -4.55 34.92 -16.10
CA SER A 40 -4.74 34.34 -14.75
C SER A 40 -6.16 34.42 -14.19
N LYS A 41 -6.99 35.38 -14.65
CA LYS A 41 -8.34 35.58 -14.07
C LYS A 41 -9.43 34.71 -14.70
N ALA A 42 -9.31 34.36 -15.98
CA ALA A 42 -10.30 33.53 -16.67
C ALA A 42 -10.10 32.04 -16.34
N GLN A 43 -8.85 31.56 -16.39
CA GLN A 43 -8.48 30.18 -16.03
C GLN A 43 -8.72 29.90 -14.54
N ALA A 44 -8.42 30.86 -13.65
CA ALA A 44 -8.76 30.73 -12.23
C ALA A 44 -10.28 30.78 -11.95
N LYS A 45 -11.08 31.38 -12.85
CA LYS A 45 -12.55 31.39 -12.74
C LYS A 45 -13.15 30.07 -13.20
N GLU A 46 -12.62 29.50 -14.29
CA GLU A 46 -13.00 28.20 -14.83
C GLU A 46 -12.64 27.06 -13.86
N ALA A 47 -11.43 27.08 -13.29
CA ALA A 47 -11.03 26.15 -12.22
C ALA A 47 -11.91 26.28 -10.95
N LYS A 48 -12.35 27.51 -10.61
CA LYS A 48 -13.27 27.74 -9.49
C LYS A 48 -14.68 27.19 -9.73
N GLU A 49 -15.17 27.19 -10.97
CA GLU A 49 -16.45 26.57 -11.32
C GLU A 49 -16.36 25.03 -11.36
N ILE A 50 -15.23 24.48 -11.84
CA ILE A 50 -14.95 23.04 -11.90
C ILE A 50 -14.85 22.39 -10.50
N ILE A 51 -14.35 23.11 -9.50
CA ILE A 51 -14.21 22.62 -8.12
C ILE A 51 -15.55 22.65 -7.34
N ARG A 52 -16.51 23.50 -7.76
CA ARG A 52 -17.82 23.67 -7.11
C ARG A 52 -18.92 22.73 -7.62
N SER A 53 -18.62 21.75 -8.48
CA SER A 53 -19.62 20.86 -9.08
C SER A 53 -20.56 20.23 -8.04
N ASP A 54 -21.87 20.46 -8.20
CA ASP A 54 -22.99 20.24 -7.24
C ASP A 54 -23.28 18.77 -6.84
N ASN A 55 -22.37 17.84 -7.10
CA ASN A 55 -22.72 16.43 -6.99
C ASN A 55 -22.57 15.90 -5.57
N ALA A 56 -23.67 15.93 -4.82
CA ALA A 56 -23.81 15.13 -3.60
C ALA A 56 -23.60 13.63 -3.94
N PRO A 57 -22.91 12.85 -3.09
CA PRO A 57 -22.68 11.43 -3.35
C PRO A 57 -23.98 10.65 -3.45
N SER A 58 -24.13 9.83 -4.48
CA SER A 58 -25.36 9.06 -4.71
C SER A 58 -25.59 7.97 -3.66
N PHE A 59 -24.52 7.43 -3.06
CA PHE A 59 -24.61 6.41 -2.01
C PHE A 59 -25.31 6.93 -0.74
N LEU A 60 -25.27 8.23 -0.44
CA LEU A 60 -25.96 8.82 0.73
C LEU A 60 -27.50 8.81 0.61
N LYS A 61 -28.02 8.57 -0.60
CA LYS A 61 -29.46 8.54 -0.89
C LYS A 61 -29.96 7.13 -1.22
N ASN A 62 -29.05 6.15 -1.37
CA ASN A 62 -29.42 4.81 -1.79
C ASN A 62 -29.74 3.92 -0.57
N GLU A 63 -31.02 3.77 -0.28
CA GLU A 63 -31.50 2.99 0.88
C GLU A 63 -31.37 1.47 0.72
N LYS A 64 -31.07 0.98 -0.50
CA LYS A 64 -30.87 -0.45 -0.75
C LYS A 64 -29.47 -0.92 -0.32
N LEU A 65 -28.51 -0.01 -0.24
CA LEU A 65 -27.15 -0.34 0.17
C LEU A 65 -27.14 -0.88 1.58
N ARG A 66 -26.41 -1.98 1.76
CA ARG A 66 -26.13 -2.62 3.04
C ARG A 66 -24.66 -2.58 3.39
N LEU A 67 -23.79 -2.37 2.40
CA LEU A 67 -22.35 -2.27 2.54
C LEU A 67 -21.82 -1.10 1.71
N VAL A 68 -21.13 -0.16 2.35
CA VAL A 68 -20.35 0.88 1.68
C VAL A 68 -18.90 0.74 2.11
N ILE A 69 -18.00 0.61 1.15
CA ILE A 69 -16.58 0.34 1.40
C ILE A 69 -15.77 1.57 1.02
N PHE A 70 -14.95 2.10 1.93
CA PHE A 70 -14.04 3.21 1.65
C PHE A 70 -12.62 2.69 1.50
N GLY A 71 -11.99 2.97 0.36
CA GLY A 71 -10.63 2.50 0.05
C GLY A 71 -9.81 3.51 -0.76
N GLY A 72 -8.49 3.30 -0.82
CA GLY A 72 -7.54 4.25 -1.39
C GLY A 72 -6.23 4.37 -0.61
N LYS A 73 -5.33 5.21 -1.09
CA LYS A 73 -3.97 5.37 -0.55
C LYS A 73 -4.00 5.74 0.94
N GLY A 74 -2.98 5.31 1.69
CA GLY A 74 -2.79 5.73 3.09
C GLY A 74 -2.78 7.27 3.20
N GLY A 75 -3.53 7.83 4.15
CA GLY A 75 -3.55 9.29 4.36
C GLY A 75 -4.52 10.10 3.50
N THR A 76 -5.26 9.50 2.55
CA THR A 76 -6.23 10.24 1.71
C THR A 76 -7.50 10.69 2.46
N GLY A 77 -7.73 10.20 3.69
CA GLY A 77 -8.91 10.52 4.50
C GLY A 77 -10.06 9.52 4.41
N LYS A 78 -9.77 8.23 4.14
CA LYS A 78 -10.75 7.13 4.16
C LYS A 78 -11.52 7.05 5.48
N THR A 79 -10.80 6.94 6.61
CA THR A 79 -11.38 6.84 7.96
C THR A 79 -12.23 8.05 8.30
N THR A 80 -11.74 9.25 7.98
CA THR A 80 -12.51 10.48 8.15
C THR A 80 -13.80 10.45 7.32
N SER A 81 -13.72 10.07 6.05
CA SER A 81 -14.87 10.02 5.14
C SER A 81 -15.89 8.95 5.57
N SER A 82 -15.43 7.79 6.03
CA SER A 82 -16.27 6.70 6.50
C SER A 82 -16.98 7.06 7.81
N CYS A 83 -16.26 7.61 8.79
CA CYS A 83 -16.82 8.07 10.06
C CYS A 83 -17.78 9.24 9.87
N ALA A 84 -17.43 10.23 9.05
CA ALA A 84 -18.29 11.38 8.77
C ALA A 84 -19.56 10.97 8.03
N THR A 85 -19.47 10.03 7.08
CA THR A 85 -20.63 9.42 6.42
C THR A 85 -21.55 8.77 7.45
N ALA A 86 -20.99 7.99 8.37
CA ALA A 86 -21.76 7.30 9.40
C ALA A 86 -22.48 8.28 10.34
N MET A 87 -21.77 9.31 10.82
CA MET A 87 -22.32 10.36 11.67
C MET A 87 -23.45 11.13 10.98
N TYR A 88 -23.25 11.48 9.70
CA TYR A 88 -24.24 12.16 8.89
C TYR A 88 -25.51 11.32 8.72
N LEU A 89 -25.36 10.05 8.32
CA LEU A 89 -26.49 9.15 8.11
C LEU A 89 -27.22 8.82 9.41
N ALA A 90 -26.49 8.60 10.51
CA ALA A 90 -27.07 8.35 11.82
C ALA A 90 -27.93 9.52 12.30
N ARG A 91 -27.47 10.76 12.10
CA ARG A 91 -28.24 11.98 12.41
C ARG A 91 -29.45 12.14 11.49
N LYS A 92 -29.30 11.81 10.20
CA LYS A 92 -30.35 11.98 9.19
C LYS A 92 -31.46 10.94 9.29
N TYR A 93 -31.12 9.71 9.69
CA TYR A 93 -32.04 8.57 9.80
C TYR A 93 -31.99 7.95 11.20
N PRO A 94 -32.58 8.61 12.22
CA PRO A 94 -32.55 8.12 13.61
C PRO A 94 -33.15 6.72 13.81
N GLU A 95 -34.02 6.30 12.90
CA GLU A 95 -34.68 4.98 12.90
C GLU A 95 -33.78 3.85 12.37
N LYS A 96 -32.72 4.17 11.62
CA LYS A 96 -31.80 3.20 11.03
C LYS A 96 -30.58 2.99 11.92
N ARG A 97 -29.99 1.80 11.84
CA ARG A 97 -28.82 1.38 12.62
C ARG A 97 -27.59 1.27 11.73
N PHE A 98 -26.50 1.91 12.15
CA PHE A 98 -25.26 2.01 11.37
C PHE A 98 -24.09 1.36 12.10
N LEU A 99 -23.24 0.62 11.38
CA LEU A 99 -22.00 0.06 11.93
C LEU A 99 -20.81 0.53 11.09
N VAL A 100 -19.82 1.13 11.74
CA VAL A 100 -18.50 1.38 11.12
C VAL A 100 -17.55 0.26 11.50
N ALA A 101 -17.08 -0.49 10.52
CA ALA A 101 -16.07 -1.51 10.72
C ALA A 101 -14.75 -1.03 10.13
N SER A 102 -13.65 -1.10 10.87
CA SER A 102 -12.32 -0.82 10.33
C SER A 102 -11.48 -2.08 10.29
N SER A 103 -10.76 -2.26 9.17
CA SER A 103 -9.70 -3.24 9.03
C SER A 103 -8.30 -2.62 9.07
N ASP A 104 -8.20 -1.33 9.42
CA ASP A 104 -6.94 -0.63 9.59
C ASP A 104 -6.28 -1.07 10.91
N PRO A 105 -5.03 -1.58 10.89
CA PRO A 105 -4.33 -1.97 12.11
C PRO A 105 -4.02 -0.80 13.06
N ALA A 106 -4.06 0.45 12.57
CA ALA A 106 -3.62 1.64 13.32
C ALA A 106 -4.69 2.24 14.28
N HIS A 107 -5.71 1.50 14.69
CA HIS A 107 -6.75 1.95 15.64
C HIS A 107 -7.41 3.31 15.28
N SER A 108 -7.62 3.55 13.98
CA SER A 108 -7.97 4.86 13.44
C SER A 108 -9.42 5.31 13.74
N LEU A 109 -10.31 4.39 14.16
CA LEU A 109 -11.70 4.74 14.51
C LEU A 109 -11.79 5.37 15.89
N ALA A 110 -11.03 4.86 16.87
CA ALA A 110 -11.02 5.42 18.22
C ALA A 110 -10.62 6.90 18.20
N ASP A 111 -9.59 7.21 17.42
CA ASP A 111 -9.10 8.57 17.20
C ASP A 111 -10.10 9.44 16.44
N SER A 112 -10.72 8.89 15.38
CA SER A 112 -11.68 9.65 14.57
C SER A 112 -12.94 10.01 15.34
N PHE A 113 -13.47 9.08 16.16
CA PHE A 113 -14.65 9.31 16.97
C PHE A 113 -14.38 10.02 18.31
N ASP A 114 -13.11 10.18 18.71
CA ASP A 114 -12.71 10.69 20.02
C ASP A 114 -13.33 9.89 21.18
N CYS A 115 -13.37 8.56 21.02
CA CYS A 115 -13.86 7.65 22.04
C CYS A 115 -13.26 6.24 21.87
N PRO A 116 -13.12 5.44 22.95
CA PRO A 116 -12.53 4.10 22.82
C PRO A 116 -13.35 3.18 21.92
N VAL A 117 -12.72 2.65 20.87
CA VAL A 117 -13.24 1.58 20.01
C VAL A 117 -12.33 0.36 20.17
N ASN A 118 -12.89 -0.85 20.15
CA ASN A 118 -12.13 -2.09 20.36
C ASN A 118 -12.58 -3.19 19.38
N SER A 119 -12.07 -4.41 19.56
CA SER A 119 -12.39 -5.58 18.73
C SER A 119 -13.75 -6.22 18.98
N SER A 120 -14.61 -5.55 19.75
CA SER A 120 -16.03 -5.86 19.91
C SER A 120 -16.86 -4.63 19.54
N VAL A 121 -18.08 -4.88 19.06
CA VAL A 121 -18.98 -3.82 18.62
C VAL A 121 -19.27 -2.88 19.79
N THR A 122 -18.90 -1.62 19.63
CA THR A 122 -18.95 -0.58 20.66
C THR A 122 -19.88 0.55 20.21
N PRO A 123 -20.85 1.00 21.04
CA PRO A 123 -21.70 2.15 20.70
C PRO A 123 -20.88 3.44 20.70
N ILE A 124 -21.12 4.31 19.71
CA ILE A 124 -20.45 5.61 19.62
C ILE A 124 -21.10 6.60 20.60
N LYS A 125 -20.27 7.25 21.41
CA LYS A 125 -20.75 8.17 22.46
C LYS A 125 -21.49 9.36 21.83
N GLY A 126 -22.72 9.58 22.28
CA GLY A 126 -23.54 10.72 21.84
C GLY A 126 -24.26 10.54 20.51
N VAL A 127 -24.33 9.30 19.98
CA VAL A 127 -25.12 8.91 18.81
C VAL A 127 -25.77 7.54 19.06
N ASP A 128 -27.09 7.52 19.29
CA ASP A 128 -27.79 6.33 19.81
C ASP A 128 -27.88 5.15 18.82
N ASN A 129 -27.77 5.44 17.53
CA ASN A 129 -27.97 4.49 16.43
C ASN A 129 -26.69 4.21 15.62
N LEU A 130 -25.51 4.46 16.20
CA LEU A 130 -24.22 4.25 15.57
C LEU A 130 -23.30 3.40 16.46
N TRP A 131 -22.69 2.38 15.84
CA TRP A 131 -21.72 1.49 16.46
C TRP A 131 -20.43 1.46 15.64
N ALA A 132 -19.33 1.09 16.28
CA ALA A 132 -18.05 0.85 15.63
C ALA A 132 -17.38 -0.44 16.10
N ILE A 133 -16.54 -1.02 15.25
CA ILE A 133 -15.69 -2.16 15.57
C ILE A 133 -14.35 -2.06 14.84
N GLU A 134 -13.26 -2.33 15.55
CA GLU A 134 -11.93 -2.48 14.97
C GLU A 134 -11.56 -3.96 14.85
N MET A 135 -11.55 -4.46 13.63
CA MET A 135 -11.37 -5.87 13.35
C MET A 135 -9.91 -6.28 13.54
N ASN A 136 -9.63 -7.00 14.63
CA ASN A 136 -8.32 -7.59 14.86
C ASN A 136 -8.22 -8.97 14.17
N PRO A 137 -7.37 -9.15 13.14
CA PRO A 137 -7.30 -10.39 12.38
C PRO A 137 -6.90 -11.60 13.22
N ALA A 138 -6.05 -11.43 14.24
CA ALA A 138 -5.62 -12.51 15.11
C ALA A 138 -6.78 -13.02 15.98
N ILE A 139 -7.61 -12.10 16.51
CA ILE A 139 -8.81 -12.47 17.27
C ILE A 139 -9.83 -13.17 16.36
N LEU A 140 -10.04 -12.66 15.14
CA LEU A 140 -10.95 -13.27 14.17
C LEU A 140 -10.48 -14.68 13.75
N LEU A 141 -9.17 -14.86 13.56
CA LEU A 141 -8.59 -16.16 13.26
C LEU A 141 -8.82 -17.17 14.39
N GLU A 142 -8.65 -16.76 15.65
CA GLU A 142 -8.93 -17.62 16.80
C GLU A 142 -10.42 -17.97 16.91
N LYS A 143 -11.33 -17.03 16.61
CA LYS A 143 -12.77 -17.32 16.50
C LYS A 143 -13.05 -18.34 15.39
N PHE A 144 -12.43 -18.18 14.22
CA PHE A 144 -12.56 -19.10 13.09
C PHE A 144 -12.07 -20.51 13.44
N LYS A 145 -10.85 -20.63 14.00
CA LYS A 145 -10.30 -21.90 14.49
C LYS A 145 -11.24 -22.60 15.47
N LYS A 146 -11.81 -21.86 16.43
CA LYS A 146 -12.80 -22.40 17.39
C LYS A 146 -14.06 -22.91 16.69
N ARG A 147 -14.60 -22.17 15.72
CA ARG A 147 -15.78 -22.57 14.94
C ARG A 147 -15.57 -23.89 14.18
N TYR A 148 -14.37 -24.11 13.66
CA TYR A 148 -14.02 -25.32 12.90
C TYR A 148 -13.22 -26.35 13.69
N LYS A 149 -13.10 -26.19 15.02
CA LYS A 149 -12.26 -27.02 15.87
C LYS A 149 -12.58 -28.51 15.74
N SER A 150 -13.85 -28.90 15.71
CA SER A 150 -14.22 -30.31 15.53
C SER A 150 -13.80 -30.89 14.18
N SER A 151 -13.83 -30.08 13.11
CA SER A 151 -13.33 -30.47 11.79
C SER A 151 -11.80 -30.56 11.76
N ILE A 152 -11.11 -29.67 12.48
CA ILE A 152 -9.64 -29.62 12.59
C ILE A 152 -9.10 -30.74 13.51
N ASP A 153 -9.75 -31.01 14.64
CA ASP A 153 -9.32 -32.03 15.62
C ASP A 153 -9.54 -33.46 15.08
N ASN A 154 -10.64 -33.68 14.35
CA ASN A 154 -10.85 -34.93 13.61
C ASN A 154 -9.78 -35.17 12.55
N PHE A 155 -9.17 -34.09 12.05
CA PHE A 155 -8.05 -34.15 11.12
C PHE A 155 -6.73 -34.48 11.83
N SER A 156 -6.45 -33.89 12.99
CA SER A 156 -5.22 -34.16 13.75
C SER A 156 -5.13 -35.57 14.36
N ASN A 157 -6.28 -36.18 14.66
CA ASN A 157 -6.36 -37.54 15.21
C ASN A 157 -6.28 -38.65 14.15
N MET A 158 -6.24 -38.30 12.87
CA MET A 158 -5.89 -39.26 11.83
C MET A 158 -4.38 -39.51 11.91
N SER A 159 -4.00 -40.68 12.42
CA SER A 159 -2.61 -41.15 12.40
C SER A 159 -2.20 -41.42 10.95
N PHE A 160 -1.81 -40.36 10.26
CA PHE A 160 -1.26 -40.41 8.91
C PHE A 160 0.24 -40.66 9.04
N ASN A 161 0.67 -41.89 8.81
CA ASN A 161 2.09 -42.21 8.65
C ASN A 161 2.64 -41.39 7.46
N THR A 162 3.38 -40.34 7.78
CA THR A 162 4.52 -39.77 7.02
C THR A 162 4.35 -39.34 5.57
N ASP A 163 3.16 -39.04 5.03
CA ASP A 163 3.05 -38.55 3.63
C ASP A 163 2.00 -37.43 3.34
N GLN A 164 1.39 -36.77 4.35
CA GLN A 164 0.33 -35.75 4.11
C GLN A 164 0.36 -34.54 5.07
N LEU A 165 1.50 -33.85 5.17
CA LEU A 165 1.66 -32.64 6.00
C LEU A 165 0.91 -31.39 5.48
N ASP A 166 0.53 -31.36 4.18
CA ASP A 166 0.01 -30.15 3.51
C ASP A 166 -1.34 -29.66 4.05
N ILE A 167 -2.23 -30.57 4.44
CA ILE A 167 -3.56 -30.20 4.94
C ILE A 167 -3.48 -29.68 6.38
N ARG A 168 -2.56 -30.22 7.19
CA ARG A 168 -2.34 -29.74 8.56
C ARG A 168 -1.75 -28.32 8.54
N ASP A 169 -0.86 -28.04 7.60
CA ASP A 169 -0.24 -26.72 7.42
C ASP A 169 -1.25 -25.72 6.78
N PHE A 170 -2.09 -26.14 5.83
CA PHE A 170 -3.24 -25.36 5.34
C PHE A 170 -4.24 -25.02 6.46
N LEU A 171 -4.62 -26.01 7.27
CA LEU A 171 -5.49 -25.87 8.45
C LEU A 171 -4.80 -25.20 9.64
N SER A 172 -3.48 -25.01 9.60
CA SER A 172 -2.77 -24.23 10.63
C SER A 172 -3.02 -22.73 10.47
N PHE A 173 -3.62 -22.31 9.34
CA PHE A 173 -3.95 -20.93 8.99
C PHE A 173 -2.75 -19.97 9.02
N LYS A 174 -1.56 -20.51 8.78
CA LYS A 174 -0.32 -19.73 8.66
C LYS A 174 -0.06 -19.25 7.22
N LEU A 175 -1.02 -19.45 6.32
CA LEU A 175 -0.91 -18.99 4.94
C LEU A 175 -0.97 -17.46 4.89
N PRO A 176 -0.18 -16.82 4.03
CA PRO A 176 -0.34 -15.39 3.80
C PRO A 176 -1.71 -15.07 3.21
N GLY A 177 -2.27 -13.89 3.52
CA GLY A 177 -3.62 -13.52 3.09
C GLY A 177 -4.76 -14.03 4.00
N MET A 178 -4.45 -14.87 4.98
CA MET A 178 -5.45 -15.38 5.94
C MET A 178 -6.04 -14.26 6.80
N GLN A 179 -5.27 -13.22 7.10
CA GLN A 179 -5.74 -12.08 7.90
C GLN A 179 -6.82 -11.30 7.15
N GLU A 180 -6.56 -10.94 5.89
CA GLU A 180 -7.50 -10.28 4.98
C GLU A 180 -8.76 -11.13 4.79
N MET A 181 -8.60 -12.44 4.69
CA MET A 181 -9.74 -13.35 4.60
C MET A 181 -10.61 -13.35 5.87
N MET A 182 -9.99 -13.35 7.06
CA MET A 182 -10.75 -13.32 8.31
C MET A 182 -11.59 -12.05 8.43
N ILE A 183 -11.04 -10.91 7.98
CA ILE A 183 -11.76 -9.63 7.91
C ILE A 183 -12.97 -9.76 6.98
N LEU A 184 -12.79 -10.27 5.76
CA LEU A 184 -13.89 -10.45 4.79
C LEU A 184 -15.01 -11.34 5.34
N LEU A 185 -14.65 -12.46 5.95
CA LEU A 185 -15.63 -13.37 6.55
C LEU A 185 -16.38 -12.73 7.71
N GLU A 186 -15.72 -11.87 8.50
CA GLU A 186 -16.39 -11.14 9.58
C GLU A 186 -17.37 -10.09 9.02
N ILE A 187 -17.05 -9.37 7.95
CA ILE A 187 -17.98 -8.45 7.30
C ILE A 187 -19.26 -9.18 6.84
N VAL A 188 -19.12 -10.35 6.21
CA VAL A 188 -20.28 -11.17 5.83
C VAL A 188 -21.05 -11.68 7.03
N ASN A 189 -20.34 -12.07 8.10
CA ASN A 189 -20.95 -12.46 9.35
C ASN A 189 -21.72 -11.30 10.01
N LEU A 190 -21.24 -10.05 9.90
CA LEU A 190 -21.93 -8.86 10.41
C LEU A 190 -23.15 -8.47 9.58
N LEU A 191 -23.12 -8.71 8.26
CA LEU A 191 -24.27 -8.45 7.39
C LEU A 191 -25.48 -9.36 7.69
N LYS A 192 -25.28 -10.51 8.38
CA LYS A 192 -26.29 -11.52 8.80
C LYS A 192 -27.52 -11.58 7.89
N PHE A 193 -27.37 -12.17 6.71
CA PHE A 193 -28.48 -12.43 5.80
C PHE A 193 -29.39 -13.55 6.35
N GLY A 194 -30.50 -13.18 6.98
CA GLY A 194 -31.50 -14.13 7.47
C GLY A 194 -32.88 -13.83 6.93
N ILE A 195 -33.55 -14.82 6.33
CA ILE A 195 -34.94 -14.70 5.83
C ILE A 195 -35.94 -14.41 6.97
N PHE A 196 -35.61 -14.79 8.20
CA PHE A 196 -36.50 -14.74 9.38
C PHE A 196 -35.97 -13.92 10.57
N ARG A 197 -34.88 -13.17 10.40
CA ARG A 197 -34.36 -12.28 11.45
C ARG A 197 -34.18 -10.87 10.89
N PRO A 198 -34.61 -9.83 11.61
CA PRO A 198 -34.30 -8.47 11.22
C PRO A 198 -32.78 -8.32 11.17
N TYR A 199 -32.31 -7.57 10.18
CA TYR A 199 -30.91 -7.22 10.09
C TYR A 199 -30.50 -6.45 11.35
N GLU A 200 -29.30 -6.74 11.85
CA GLU A 200 -28.80 -6.06 13.04
C GLU A 200 -28.44 -4.59 12.75
N TYR A 201 -27.94 -4.33 11.54
CA TYR A 201 -27.58 -3.00 11.03
C TYR A 201 -28.16 -2.82 9.62
N ASP A 202 -28.72 -1.65 9.37
CA ASP A 202 -29.27 -1.27 8.07
C ASP A 202 -28.13 -1.00 7.08
N LEU A 203 -27.04 -0.38 7.54
CA LEU A 203 -25.87 -0.12 6.71
C LEU A 203 -24.57 -0.38 7.49
N ILE A 204 -23.68 -1.16 6.89
CA ILE A 204 -22.30 -1.32 7.33
C ILE A 204 -21.41 -0.43 6.46
N ILE A 205 -20.65 0.43 7.11
CA ILE A 205 -19.64 1.28 6.48
C ILE A 205 -18.29 0.67 6.84
N TRP A 206 -17.56 0.22 5.83
CA TRP A 206 -16.28 -0.44 6.01
C TRP A 206 -15.13 0.49 5.62
N ASP A 207 -14.33 0.88 6.60
CA ASP A 207 -13.04 1.55 6.42
C ASP A 207 -11.94 0.50 6.16
N THR A 208 -11.36 0.51 4.95
CA THR A 208 -10.36 -0.49 4.56
C THR A 208 -8.93 -0.03 4.84
N ALA A 209 -8.02 -1.02 4.91
CA ALA A 209 -6.58 -0.79 4.95
C ALA A 209 -6.08 -0.06 3.67
N PRO A 210 -4.82 0.40 3.59
CA PRO A 210 -4.27 1.01 2.37
C PRO A 210 -4.46 0.15 1.11
N THR A 211 -4.47 0.78 -0.07
CA THR A 211 -4.89 0.16 -1.35
C THR A 211 -4.23 -1.20 -1.62
N GLY A 212 -2.94 -1.37 -1.37
CA GLY A 212 -2.25 -2.65 -1.59
C GLY A 212 -2.87 -3.81 -0.79
N HIS A 213 -3.20 -3.60 0.49
CA HIS A 213 -3.89 -4.60 1.30
C HIS A 213 -5.35 -4.79 0.85
N THR A 214 -6.03 -3.71 0.48
CA THR A 214 -7.41 -3.78 -0.03
C THR A 214 -7.50 -4.58 -1.34
N LEU A 215 -6.59 -4.35 -2.28
CA LEU A 215 -6.52 -5.11 -3.54
C LEU A 215 -6.30 -6.60 -3.28
N ARG A 216 -5.33 -6.94 -2.43
CA ARG A 216 -5.07 -8.33 -2.01
C ARG A 216 -6.33 -8.96 -1.42
N LEU A 217 -7.00 -8.25 -0.52
CA LEU A 217 -8.23 -8.69 0.12
C LEU A 217 -9.32 -8.98 -0.92
N LEU A 218 -9.54 -8.12 -1.90
CA LEU A 218 -10.62 -8.27 -2.89
C LEU A 218 -10.37 -9.41 -3.89
N GLU A 219 -9.12 -9.68 -4.26
CA GLU A 219 -8.76 -10.78 -5.17
C GLU A 219 -8.74 -12.16 -4.48
N LEU A 220 -8.51 -12.18 -3.16
CA LEU A 220 -8.23 -13.39 -2.39
C LEU A 220 -9.32 -14.48 -2.48
N PRO A 221 -10.63 -14.15 -2.38
CA PRO A 221 -11.69 -15.16 -2.47
C PRO A 221 -11.63 -15.97 -3.77
N GLY A 222 -11.36 -15.31 -4.90
CA GLY A 222 -11.25 -15.97 -6.20
C GLY A 222 -10.05 -16.91 -6.27
N LYS A 223 -8.90 -16.49 -5.72
CA LYS A 223 -7.67 -17.32 -5.66
C LYS A 223 -7.89 -18.54 -4.78
N VAL A 224 -8.49 -18.39 -3.59
CA VAL A 224 -8.71 -19.51 -2.67
C VAL A 224 -9.75 -20.50 -3.17
N LEU A 225 -10.81 -20.05 -3.86
CA LEU A 225 -11.78 -20.96 -4.48
C LEU A 225 -11.12 -21.89 -5.51
N LYS A 226 -10.22 -21.36 -6.37
CA LYS A 226 -9.45 -22.18 -7.32
C LYS A 226 -8.57 -23.21 -6.59
N TRP A 227 -7.93 -22.80 -5.51
CA TRP A 227 -7.14 -23.70 -4.67
C TRP A 227 -7.97 -24.83 -4.07
N ILE A 228 -9.17 -24.52 -3.56
CA ILE A 228 -10.08 -25.54 -3.03
C ILE A 228 -10.50 -26.50 -4.13
N GLU A 229 -10.83 -26.02 -5.34
CA GLU A 229 -11.17 -26.85 -6.49
C GLU A 229 -10.03 -27.80 -6.88
N VAL A 230 -8.80 -27.29 -6.94
CA VAL A 230 -7.58 -28.06 -7.17
C VAL A 230 -7.40 -29.13 -6.09
N PHE A 231 -7.59 -28.74 -4.83
CA PHE A 231 -7.42 -29.63 -3.69
C PHE A 231 -8.48 -30.74 -3.68
N GLU A 232 -9.75 -30.40 -3.90
CA GLU A 232 -10.85 -31.37 -3.98
C GLU A 232 -10.62 -32.36 -5.13
N THR A 233 -10.15 -31.89 -6.27
CA THR A 233 -9.84 -32.75 -7.43
C THR A 233 -8.71 -33.73 -7.11
N SER A 234 -7.65 -33.27 -6.43
CA SER A 234 -6.54 -34.11 -5.96
C SER A 234 -7.02 -35.14 -4.91
N PHE A 235 -7.82 -34.70 -3.95
CA PHE A 235 -8.39 -35.53 -2.89
C PHE A 235 -9.33 -36.61 -3.44
N LEU A 236 -10.18 -36.29 -4.40
CA LEU A 236 -11.10 -37.24 -5.05
C LEU A 236 -10.36 -38.31 -5.85
N ARG A 237 -9.26 -37.96 -6.54
CA ARG A 237 -8.41 -38.93 -7.25
C ARG A 237 -7.69 -39.86 -6.28
N TYR A 238 -7.09 -39.30 -5.23
CA TYR A 238 -6.46 -40.09 -4.17
C TYR A 238 -7.46 -41.10 -3.57
N ASN A 239 -8.67 -40.65 -3.25
CA ASN A 239 -9.73 -41.52 -2.74
C ASN A 239 -10.14 -42.59 -3.74
N ARG A 240 -10.28 -42.25 -5.04
CA ARG A 240 -10.63 -43.22 -6.07
C ARG A 240 -9.54 -44.31 -6.22
N VAL A 241 -8.26 -43.94 -6.12
CA VAL A 241 -7.14 -44.90 -6.18
C VAL A 241 -7.08 -45.75 -4.91
N ALA A 242 -7.19 -45.15 -3.73
CA ALA A 242 -7.16 -45.87 -2.46
C ALA A 242 -8.35 -46.82 -2.31
N VAL A 243 -9.56 -46.38 -2.70
CA VAL A 243 -10.77 -47.21 -2.71
C VAL A 243 -10.68 -48.28 -3.78
N GLY A 244 -10.26 -47.94 -5.01
CA GLY A 244 -10.10 -48.91 -6.10
C GLY A 244 -9.12 -50.04 -5.77
N ALA A 245 -7.97 -49.71 -5.15
CA ALA A 245 -7.01 -50.68 -4.67
C ALA A 245 -7.58 -51.55 -3.54
N ALA A 246 -8.31 -50.95 -2.59
CA ALA A 246 -8.98 -51.69 -1.52
C ALA A 246 -10.06 -52.65 -2.05
N THR A 247 -10.82 -52.26 -3.08
CA THR A 247 -11.86 -53.10 -3.72
C THR A 247 -11.27 -54.34 -4.39
N ILE A 248 -10.03 -54.28 -4.88
CA ILE A 248 -9.31 -55.43 -5.47
C ILE A 248 -8.41 -56.16 -4.46
N GLY A 249 -8.57 -55.89 -3.16
CA GLY A 249 -7.83 -56.58 -2.08
C GLY A 249 -6.38 -56.12 -1.90
N PHE A 250 -5.94 -55.08 -2.59
CA PHE A 250 -4.59 -54.53 -2.49
C PHE A 250 -4.55 -53.34 -1.52
N LYS A 251 -3.81 -53.46 -0.42
CA LYS A 251 -3.51 -52.32 0.46
C LYS A 251 -2.25 -51.63 -0.05
N ILE A 252 -2.37 -50.37 -0.48
CA ILE A 252 -1.20 -49.54 -0.79
C ILE A 252 -0.65 -48.99 0.54
N PRO A 253 0.60 -49.31 0.92
CA PRO A 253 1.22 -48.76 2.13
C PRO A 253 1.21 -47.23 2.09
N GLY A 254 0.82 -46.59 3.19
CA GLY A 254 0.68 -45.13 3.27
C GLY A 254 -0.60 -44.55 2.65
N ARG A 255 -1.44 -45.34 1.96
CA ARG A 255 -2.71 -44.88 1.38
C ARG A 255 -3.94 -45.55 1.99
N THR A 256 -4.55 -44.89 2.97
CA THR A 256 -5.87 -45.26 3.52
C THR A 256 -6.95 -44.30 3.04
N PRO A 257 -8.20 -44.78 2.81
CA PRO A 257 -9.33 -43.89 2.53
C PRO A 257 -9.52 -42.97 3.75
N PRO A 258 -9.54 -41.65 3.56
CA PRO A 258 -9.69 -40.71 4.65
C PRO A 258 -11.08 -40.86 5.27
N LYS A 259 -11.12 -41.06 6.59
CA LYS A 259 -12.33 -40.98 7.41
C LYS A 259 -12.39 -39.59 8.04
N GLY A 260 -13.29 -38.72 7.57
CA GLY A 260 -13.47 -37.39 8.17
C GLY A 260 -14.25 -36.39 7.31
N ASN A 261 -14.71 -35.30 7.93
CA ASN A 261 -15.56 -34.25 7.33
C ASN A 261 -14.77 -33.15 6.58
N VAL A 262 -13.58 -33.45 6.04
CA VAL A 262 -12.73 -32.46 5.31
C VAL A 262 -13.49 -31.84 4.14
N ARG A 263 -14.21 -32.66 3.38
CA ARG A 263 -15.06 -32.19 2.29
C ARG A 263 -16.17 -31.25 2.78
N THR A 264 -16.77 -31.54 3.92
CA THR A 264 -17.81 -30.68 4.53
C THR A 264 -17.23 -29.33 4.95
N PHE A 265 -16.00 -29.31 5.48
CA PHE A 265 -15.29 -28.07 5.79
C PHE A 265 -15.03 -27.25 4.52
N LEU A 266 -14.39 -27.85 3.52
CA LEU A 266 -14.06 -27.19 2.25
C LEU A 266 -15.32 -26.67 1.55
N ASP A 267 -16.39 -27.46 1.50
CA ASP A 267 -17.69 -27.05 0.93
C ASP A 267 -18.31 -25.86 1.69
N THR A 268 -18.29 -25.89 3.04
CA THR A 268 -18.80 -24.77 3.85
C THR A 268 -17.99 -23.51 3.62
N PHE A 269 -16.66 -23.65 3.58
CA PHE A 269 -15.74 -22.55 3.40
C PHE A 269 -15.85 -21.94 2.00
N SER A 270 -15.90 -22.76 0.95
CA SER A 270 -16.17 -22.32 -0.43
C SER A 270 -17.48 -21.55 -0.53
N LYS A 271 -18.57 -22.06 0.07
CA LYS A 271 -19.87 -21.38 0.09
C LYS A 271 -19.81 -20.02 0.78
N ASP A 272 -19.07 -19.91 1.88
CA ASP A 272 -18.91 -18.62 2.56
C ASP A 272 -18.11 -17.64 1.68
N LEU A 273 -17.07 -18.08 0.98
CA LEU A 273 -16.33 -17.25 0.01
C LEU A 273 -17.17 -16.85 -1.22
N GLU A 274 -18.02 -17.75 -1.74
CA GLU A 274 -18.94 -17.43 -2.83
C GLU A 274 -19.96 -16.36 -2.42
N LYS A 275 -20.49 -16.42 -1.19
CA LYS A 275 -21.37 -15.39 -0.64
C LYS A 275 -20.65 -14.04 -0.55
N VAL A 276 -19.41 -14.02 -0.04
CA VAL A 276 -18.57 -12.80 0.00
C VAL A 276 -18.52 -12.17 -1.40
N ARG A 277 -18.16 -12.95 -2.42
CA ARG A 277 -18.05 -12.46 -3.80
C ARG A 277 -19.39 -11.99 -4.36
N ALA A 278 -20.47 -12.68 -4.07
CA ALA A 278 -21.80 -12.30 -4.53
C ALA A 278 -22.22 -10.93 -3.95
N ILE A 279 -22.02 -10.71 -2.65
CA ILE A 279 -22.33 -9.44 -1.99
C ILE A 279 -21.50 -8.29 -2.57
N LEU A 280 -20.18 -8.50 -2.71
CA LEU A 280 -19.27 -7.46 -3.22
C LEU A 280 -19.58 -7.06 -4.67
N LYS A 281 -20.18 -7.95 -5.47
CA LYS A 281 -20.56 -7.70 -6.87
C LYS A 281 -21.97 -7.13 -7.04
N ASP A 282 -22.80 -7.17 -6.02
CA ASP A 282 -24.18 -6.73 -6.09
C ASP A 282 -24.27 -5.21 -5.97
N ALA A 283 -24.55 -4.53 -7.07
CA ALA A 283 -24.67 -3.08 -7.14
C ALA A 283 -25.86 -2.49 -6.36
N GLU A 284 -26.86 -3.29 -5.97
CA GLU A 284 -27.94 -2.83 -5.10
C GLU A 284 -27.55 -2.89 -3.62
N ILE A 285 -26.67 -3.82 -3.24
CA ILE A 285 -26.29 -4.10 -1.84
C ILE A 285 -24.96 -3.43 -1.46
N CYS A 286 -24.00 -3.40 -2.38
CA CYS A 286 -22.64 -2.95 -2.14
C CYS A 286 -22.27 -1.77 -3.03
N GLU A 287 -21.50 -0.83 -2.50
CA GLU A 287 -20.79 0.18 -3.29
C GLU A 287 -19.40 0.43 -2.70
N PHE A 288 -18.39 0.48 -3.57
CA PHE A 288 -17.03 0.84 -3.20
C PHE A 288 -16.78 2.31 -3.56
N ILE A 289 -16.21 3.07 -2.62
CA ILE A 289 -15.94 4.51 -2.70
C ILE A 289 -14.42 4.73 -2.61
N PRO A 290 -13.74 4.93 -3.75
CA PRO A 290 -12.35 5.35 -3.74
C PRO A 290 -12.21 6.76 -3.16
N VAL A 291 -11.22 6.94 -2.28
CA VAL A 291 -10.83 8.23 -1.72
C VAL A 291 -9.42 8.56 -2.17
N THR A 292 -9.30 9.62 -2.96
CA THR A 292 -8.03 10.10 -3.54
C THR A 292 -7.78 11.56 -3.16
N ILE A 293 -6.57 12.03 -3.39
CA ILE A 293 -6.16 13.44 -3.23
C ILE A 293 -5.49 13.93 -4.53
N PRO A 294 -5.40 15.25 -4.78
CA PRO A 294 -4.75 15.81 -5.97
C PRO A 294 -3.21 15.69 -5.94
N GLU A 295 -2.73 14.46 -6.03
CA GLU A 295 -1.31 14.09 -6.08
C GLU A 295 -1.13 12.94 -7.08
N GLU A 296 -0.08 12.98 -7.90
CA GLU A 296 0.19 12.00 -8.97
C GLU A 296 0.07 10.54 -8.51
N LEU A 297 0.72 10.22 -7.40
CA LEU A 297 0.75 8.87 -6.84
C LEU A 297 -0.62 8.40 -6.39
N SER A 298 -1.39 9.30 -5.78
CA SER A 298 -2.75 8.99 -5.35
C SER A 298 -3.65 8.74 -6.56
N ILE A 299 -3.46 9.47 -7.66
CA ILE A 299 -4.18 9.28 -8.92
C ILE A 299 -3.82 7.93 -9.54
N ALA A 300 -2.54 7.62 -9.70
CA ALA A 300 -2.07 6.36 -10.27
C ALA A 300 -2.50 5.13 -9.44
N GLU A 301 -2.49 5.23 -8.12
CA GLU A 301 -2.97 4.18 -7.21
C GLU A 301 -4.48 4.01 -7.28
N THR A 302 -5.24 5.11 -7.42
CA THR A 302 -6.69 5.08 -7.64
C THR A 302 -7.05 4.45 -8.99
N GLU A 303 -6.26 4.74 -10.04
CA GLU A 303 -6.43 4.13 -11.36
C GLU A 303 -6.24 2.61 -11.31
N ARG A 304 -5.18 2.13 -10.64
CA ARG A 304 -4.96 0.69 -10.38
C ARG A 304 -6.10 0.09 -9.57
N LEU A 305 -6.56 0.77 -8.52
CA LEU A 305 -7.69 0.33 -7.71
C LEU A 305 -8.96 0.16 -8.54
N LEU A 306 -9.31 1.14 -9.37
CA LEU A 306 -10.47 1.09 -10.25
C LEU A 306 -10.37 -0.04 -11.28
N ALA A 307 -9.17 -0.29 -11.82
CA ALA A 307 -8.94 -1.39 -12.75
C ALA A 307 -9.22 -2.75 -12.09
N THR A 308 -8.73 -2.99 -10.87
CA THR A 308 -9.01 -4.23 -10.14
C THR A 308 -10.47 -4.35 -9.72
N LEU A 309 -11.09 -3.27 -9.22
CA LEU A 309 -12.51 -3.25 -8.87
C LEU A 309 -13.38 -3.62 -10.08
N ARG A 310 -13.05 -3.08 -11.26
CA ARG A 310 -13.72 -3.44 -12.53
C ARG A 310 -13.49 -4.91 -12.90
N GLY A 311 -12.26 -5.41 -12.75
CA GLY A 311 -11.91 -6.81 -13.01
C GLY A 311 -12.67 -7.79 -12.10
N GLU A 312 -12.86 -7.43 -10.83
CA GLU A 312 -13.63 -8.21 -9.87
C GLU A 312 -15.13 -7.91 -9.91
N GLY A 313 -15.61 -7.00 -10.77
CA GLY A 313 -17.02 -6.65 -10.92
C GLY A 313 -17.62 -5.95 -9.70
N ILE A 314 -16.81 -5.25 -8.91
CA ILE A 314 -17.24 -4.50 -7.72
C ILE A 314 -17.74 -3.11 -8.17
N PRO A 315 -18.96 -2.70 -7.76
CA PRO A 315 -19.58 -1.48 -8.22
C PRO A 315 -18.92 -0.24 -7.60
N VAL A 316 -18.55 0.71 -8.46
CA VAL A 316 -18.05 2.04 -8.10
C VAL A 316 -18.86 3.08 -8.86
N ARG A 317 -19.45 4.04 -8.15
CA ARG A 317 -20.18 5.16 -8.78
C ARG A 317 -19.64 6.51 -8.36
N ASN A 318 -19.13 6.63 -7.14
CA ASN A 318 -18.61 7.86 -6.58
C ASN A 318 -17.12 7.72 -6.26
N ILE A 319 -16.35 8.79 -6.48
CA ILE A 319 -14.97 8.94 -6.03
C ILE A 319 -14.88 10.22 -5.21
N ILE A 320 -14.30 10.15 -4.00
CA ILE A 320 -14.05 11.32 -3.18
C ILE A 320 -12.65 11.86 -3.51
N VAL A 321 -12.59 13.13 -3.88
CA VAL A 321 -11.34 13.87 -4.10
C VAL A 321 -11.15 14.79 -2.91
N ASN A 322 -10.36 14.36 -1.93
CA ASN A 322 -10.19 15.03 -0.65
C ASN A 322 -9.00 16.01 -0.66
N ARG A 323 -8.89 16.85 0.37
CA ARG A 323 -7.77 17.77 0.61
C ARG A 323 -7.51 18.76 -0.53
N ILE A 324 -8.58 19.24 -1.17
CA ILE A 324 -8.48 20.30 -2.18
C ILE A 324 -8.24 21.64 -1.51
N GLN A 325 -7.25 22.40 -1.98
CA GLN A 325 -6.97 23.73 -1.47
C GLN A 325 -8.02 24.74 -2.00
N GLU A 326 -8.90 25.21 -1.11
CA GLU A 326 -10.00 26.13 -1.49
C GLU A 326 -9.54 27.59 -1.66
N GLU A 327 -8.70 28.09 -0.74
CA GLU A 327 -8.44 29.52 -0.59
C GLU A 327 -7.07 29.96 -1.11
N LYS A 328 -7.01 30.79 -2.16
CA LYS A 328 -5.78 31.50 -2.60
C LYS A 328 -5.62 32.86 -1.88
N LYS A 329 -5.61 32.86 -0.54
CA LYS A 329 -5.55 34.10 0.27
C LYS A 329 -4.12 34.57 0.60
N CYS A 330 -3.13 33.68 0.54
CA CYS A 330 -1.72 34.00 0.77
C CYS A 330 -0.82 33.22 -0.19
N ALA A 331 0.46 33.61 -0.28
CA ALA A 331 1.44 32.99 -1.16
C ALA A 331 1.54 31.46 -0.98
N PHE A 332 1.54 30.98 0.27
CA PHE A 332 1.59 29.55 0.58
C PHE A 332 0.35 28.79 0.05
N CYS A 333 -0.86 29.26 0.36
CA CYS A 333 -2.06 28.60 -0.15
C CYS A 333 -2.21 28.71 -1.67
N SER A 334 -1.78 29.84 -2.26
CA SER A 334 -1.77 30.02 -3.71
C SER A 334 -0.84 29.02 -4.38
N ALA A 335 0.39 28.87 -3.89
CA ALA A 335 1.36 27.90 -4.40
C ALA A 335 0.84 26.45 -4.28
N ARG A 336 0.24 26.09 -3.14
CA ARG A 336 -0.39 24.76 -2.97
C ARG A 336 -1.55 24.55 -3.94
N GLY A 337 -2.42 25.55 -4.10
CA GLY A 337 -3.55 25.47 -5.02
C GLY A 337 -3.10 25.33 -6.48
N GLU A 338 -2.12 26.13 -6.91
CA GLU A 338 -1.51 26.06 -8.24
C GLU A 338 -0.85 24.70 -8.50
N GLY A 339 -0.15 24.15 -7.50
CA GLY A 339 0.41 22.80 -7.57
C GLY A 339 -0.64 21.70 -7.76
N GLN A 340 -1.88 21.91 -7.29
CA GLN A 340 -2.97 20.95 -7.46
C GLN A 340 -3.73 21.10 -8.79
N GLU A 341 -3.61 22.22 -9.53
CA GLU A 341 -4.43 22.49 -10.73
C GLU A 341 -4.20 21.47 -11.85
N GLY A 342 -2.97 21.02 -12.05
CA GLY A 342 -2.65 19.95 -13.01
C GLY A 342 -3.34 18.63 -12.63
N TYR A 343 -3.15 18.21 -11.38
CA TYR A 343 -3.70 16.96 -10.85
C TYR A 343 -5.23 16.95 -10.80
N LEU A 344 -5.87 18.08 -10.49
CA LEU A 344 -7.33 18.19 -10.51
C LEU A 344 -7.90 18.01 -11.92
N ARG A 345 -7.25 18.60 -12.94
CA ARG A 345 -7.63 18.38 -14.35
C ARG A 345 -7.45 16.92 -14.75
N GLU A 346 -6.33 16.31 -14.39
CA GLU A 346 -6.08 14.90 -14.65
C GLU A 346 -7.15 14.00 -14.00
N ILE A 347 -7.52 14.27 -12.75
CA ILE A 347 -8.60 13.57 -12.04
C ILE A 347 -9.93 13.72 -12.78
N ASP A 348 -10.29 14.93 -13.19
CA ASP A 348 -11.55 15.20 -13.91
C ASP A 348 -11.58 14.47 -15.26
N GLU A 349 -10.45 14.41 -15.98
CA GLU A 349 -10.32 13.71 -17.26
C GLU A 349 -10.37 12.19 -17.09
N LYS A 350 -9.47 11.62 -16.27
CA LYS A 350 -9.32 10.17 -16.07
C LYS A 350 -10.56 9.53 -15.45
N PHE A 351 -11.24 10.25 -14.56
CA PHE A 351 -12.35 9.71 -13.76
C PHE A 351 -13.70 10.33 -14.12
N SER A 352 -13.81 10.96 -15.29
CA SER A 352 -15.02 11.58 -15.84
C SER A 352 -16.26 10.67 -15.88
N SER A 353 -16.07 9.35 -15.92
CA SER A 353 -17.17 8.36 -15.90
C SER A 353 -17.80 8.16 -14.52
N TYR A 354 -17.20 8.70 -13.47
CA TYR A 354 -17.66 8.56 -12.08
C TYR A 354 -18.18 9.89 -11.55
N ASN A 355 -18.97 9.81 -10.49
CA ASN A 355 -19.35 11.00 -9.75
C ASN A 355 -18.21 11.47 -8.83
N LEU A 356 -17.56 12.57 -9.20
CA LEU A 356 -16.47 13.17 -8.41
C LEU A 356 -17.03 14.06 -7.29
N VAL A 357 -16.78 13.68 -6.04
CA VAL A 357 -17.15 14.44 -4.84
C VAL A 357 -15.90 15.14 -4.32
N LYS A 358 -15.80 16.44 -4.61
CA LYS A 358 -14.65 17.29 -4.27
C LYS A 358 -14.79 17.84 -2.84
N VAL A 359 -13.81 17.58 -1.98
CA VAL A 359 -13.79 17.98 -0.58
C VAL A 359 -12.56 18.82 -0.27
N PHE A 360 -12.79 19.97 0.37
CA PHE A 360 -11.73 20.90 0.74
C PHE A 360 -10.86 20.38 1.89
N LEU A 361 -9.63 20.88 1.94
CA LEU A 361 -8.79 20.72 3.12
C LEU A 361 -9.33 21.59 4.26
N PHE A 362 -9.64 20.97 5.40
CA PHE A 362 -10.08 21.67 6.61
C PHE A 362 -8.87 22.19 7.38
N SER A 363 -8.99 23.33 8.06
CA SER A 363 -7.90 23.95 8.84
C SER A 363 -7.59 23.23 10.14
N ASN A 364 -8.51 22.40 10.63
CA ASN A 364 -8.34 21.58 11.83
C ASN A 364 -8.56 20.12 11.46
N GLU A 365 -7.95 19.21 12.21
CA GLU A 365 -8.21 17.78 12.10
C GLU A 365 -9.69 17.48 12.30
N VAL A 366 -10.22 16.60 11.45
CA VAL A 366 -11.63 16.23 11.45
C VAL A 366 -11.81 15.03 12.37
N ARG A 367 -11.97 15.30 13.67
CA ARG A 367 -12.19 14.31 14.72
C ARG A 367 -13.37 14.70 15.62
N GLY A 368 -13.85 13.71 16.36
CA GLY A 368 -14.95 13.88 17.30
C GLY A 368 -16.27 14.21 16.61
N LYS A 369 -17.32 14.32 17.42
CA LYS A 369 -18.70 14.49 16.92
C LYS A 369 -18.88 15.71 16.02
N ASP A 370 -18.40 16.87 16.44
CA ASP A 370 -18.66 18.14 15.73
C ASP A 370 -17.84 18.25 14.44
N GLY A 371 -16.57 17.79 14.46
CA GLY A 371 -15.71 17.75 13.27
C GLY A 371 -16.27 16.81 12.21
N LEU A 372 -16.62 15.58 12.60
CA LEU A 372 -17.18 14.58 11.69
C LEU A 372 -18.54 14.99 11.12
N LEU A 373 -19.43 15.60 11.92
CA LEU A 373 -20.72 16.10 11.42
C LEU A 373 -20.52 17.23 10.41
N ARG A 374 -19.61 18.17 10.67
CA ARG A 374 -19.29 19.26 9.73
C ARG A 374 -18.74 18.71 8.41
N PHE A 375 -17.81 17.76 8.47
CA PHE A 375 -17.30 17.10 7.27
C PHE A 375 -18.40 16.33 6.55
N GLY A 376 -19.30 15.67 7.28
CA GLY A 376 -20.45 14.96 6.72
C GLY A 376 -21.43 15.88 6.00
N ASP A 377 -21.71 17.07 6.56
CA ASP A 377 -22.54 18.11 5.94
C ASP A 377 -21.90 18.68 4.67
N PHE A 378 -20.58 18.85 4.68
CA PHE A 378 -19.82 19.23 3.48
C PHE A 378 -19.90 18.14 2.40
N LEU A 379 -19.60 16.90 2.79
CA LEU A 379 -19.62 15.74 1.91
C LEU A 379 -21.01 15.52 1.29
N SER A 380 -22.08 15.75 2.05
CA SER A 380 -23.45 15.61 1.56
C SER A 380 -23.90 16.75 0.63
N GLY A 381 -23.13 17.83 0.55
CA GLY A 381 -23.48 19.05 -0.16
C GLY A 381 -24.52 19.93 0.55
N ASN A 382 -24.79 19.69 1.85
CA ASN A 382 -25.73 20.52 2.63
C ASN A 382 -25.10 21.87 3.01
N ASP A 383 -23.81 21.87 3.32
CA ASP A 383 -23.04 23.06 3.63
C ASP A 383 -21.67 23.00 2.96
N ARG A 384 -21.55 23.65 1.81
CA ARG A 384 -20.30 23.74 1.04
C ARG A 384 -19.49 24.98 1.36
N GLN A 385 -19.91 25.79 2.33
CA GLN A 385 -19.14 26.95 2.78
C GLN A 385 -18.29 26.52 3.97
N TYR A 386 -17.00 26.35 3.75
CA TYR A 386 -16.07 26.19 4.85
C TYR A 386 -15.48 27.55 5.21
N SER A 387 -15.61 27.94 6.48
CA SER A 387 -14.84 29.04 7.06
C SER A 387 -13.97 28.49 8.19
N PRO A 388 -12.64 28.70 8.15
CA PRO A 388 -11.78 28.33 9.26
C PRO A 388 -12.28 28.98 10.55
N PRO A 389 -12.31 28.28 11.70
CA PRO A 389 -12.59 28.93 12.97
C PRO A 389 -11.59 30.08 13.19
N GLN A 390 -12.09 31.25 13.61
CA GLN A 390 -11.23 32.38 13.93
C GLN A 390 -10.35 32.02 15.14
N SER A 391 -9.04 32.22 14.99
CA SER A 391 -8.07 32.02 16.08
C SER A 391 -8.38 32.93 17.25
N THR A 392 -8.51 32.37 18.45
CA THR A 392 -8.59 33.12 19.72
C THR A 392 -7.22 33.45 20.33
N LEU A 393 -6.15 32.86 19.79
CA LEU A 393 -4.78 33.17 20.20
C LEU A 393 -4.34 34.51 19.60
N GLU A 394 -4.13 35.51 20.45
CA GLU A 394 -3.34 36.70 20.11
C GLU A 394 -1.88 36.26 19.94
N LEU A 395 -1.39 36.31 18.71
CA LEU A 395 0.03 36.11 18.42
C LEU A 395 0.73 37.45 18.47
N GLU A 396 1.97 37.46 18.97
CA GLU A 396 2.85 38.62 18.81
C GLU A 396 2.98 38.97 17.31
N PRO A 397 3.07 40.26 16.94
CA PRO A 397 3.24 40.65 15.55
C PRO A 397 4.46 39.97 14.94
N LEU A 398 4.25 39.34 13.79
CA LEU A 398 5.32 38.81 12.93
C LEU A 398 6.36 39.89 12.67
N LYS A 399 7.62 39.65 13.06
CA LYS A 399 8.75 40.45 12.57
C LYS A 399 8.92 40.16 11.08
N ASP A 400 9.37 41.14 10.30
CA ASP A 400 9.50 40.98 8.84
C ASP A 400 10.48 39.85 8.45
N GLU A 401 11.43 39.50 9.32
CA GLU A 401 12.36 38.37 9.18
C GLU A 401 11.70 36.99 9.34
N ASP A 402 10.54 36.92 10.00
CA ASP A 402 9.81 35.66 10.27
C ASP A 402 8.70 35.39 9.25
N LYS A 403 8.37 36.37 8.39
CA LYS A 403 7.37 36.21 7.34
C LYS A 403 7.89 35.27 6.26
N PHE A 404 7.09 34.27 5.89
CA PHE A 404 7.43 33.40 4.76
C PHE A 404 7.54 34.22 3.46
N THR A 405 8.76 34.51 3.05
CA THR A 405 9.11 34.90 1.68
C THR A 405 9.51 33.64 0.93
N PRO A 406 8.92 33.35 -0.25
CA PRO A 406 9.43 32.30 -1.12
C PRO A 406 10.94 32.49 -1.30
N LEU A 407 11.75 31.47 -1.00
CA LEU A 407 13.19 31.51 -1.27
C LEU A 407 13.36 31.87 -2.75
N GLU A 408 14.11 32.93 -3.04
CA GLU A 408 14.59 33.15 -4.41
C GLU A 408 15.34 31.87 -4.81
N GLN A 409 15.00 31.30 -5.97
CA GLN A 409 15.48 30.01 -6.48
C GLN A 409 17.02 29.85 -6.45
N ASN A 410 17.76 30.95 -6.28
CA ASN A 410 19.22 31.01 -6.28
C ASN A 410 19.88 30.99 -4.88
N SER A 411 19.12 30.85 -3.78
CA SER A 411 19.66 30.83 -2.40
C SER A 411 19.64 29.44 -1.73
N LEU A 412 19.96 28.39 -2.50
CA LEU A 412 20.02 26.99 -2.03
C LEU A 412 21.14 26.68 -1.02
N THR A 413 21.92 27.68 -0.59
CA THR A 413 23.08 27.54 0.30
C THR A 413 22.74 27.66 1.79
N GLY A 414 21.55 28.13 2.15
CA GLY A 414 21.25 28.55 3.53
C GLY A 414 20.53 27.52 4.41
N PHE A 415 19.82 26.53 3.86
CA PHE A 415 18.75 25.87 4.63
C PHE A 415 19.14 24.57 5.37
N MET A 416 20.16 23.83 4.93
CA MET A 416 20.56 22.56 5.56
C MET A 416 21.90 22.50 6.35
N PRO A 417 22.83 23.48 6.33
CA PRO A 417 24.12 23.34 7.02
C PRO A 417 24.10 23.06 8.53
N GLY A 418 22.96 23.26 9.23
CA GLY A 418 22.87 23.05 10.68
C GLY A 418 22.07 21.83 11.14
N MET A 419 21.08 21.38 10.36
CA MET A 419 19.96 20.56 10.85
C MET A 419 20.24 19.05 10.99
N LEU A 420 21.27 18.54 10.30
CA LEU A 420 21.75 17.16 10.44
C LEU A 420 23.29 17.13 10.53
N SER A 421 23.87 18.19 11.09
CA SER A 421 25.33 18.34 11.17
C SER A 421 26.00 17.17 11.88
N GLU A 422 25.35 16.55 12.87
CA GLU A 422 25.83 15.33 13.51
C GLU A 422 25.86 14.12 12.55
N VAL A 423 24.83 13.93 11.72
CA VAL A 423 24.82 12.88 10.67
C VAL A 423 25.94 13.11 9.65
N LEU A 424 26.18 14.37 9.27
CA LEU A 424 27.26 14.75 8.35
C LEU A 424 28.66 14.50 8.95
N ASN A 425 28.80 14.55 10.28
CA ASN A 425 30.07 14.36 10.99
C ASN A 425 30.36 12.90 11.35
N LYS A 426 29.36 12.00 11.29
CA LYS A 426 29.55 10.56 11.51
C LYS A 426 30.10 9.91 10.23
N ASP A 427 30.95 8.89 10.36
CA ASP A 427 31.43 8.10 9.22
C ASP A 427 30.42 7.00 8.84
N LEU A 428 29.19 7.44 8.55
CA LEU A 428 28.08 6.55 8.19
C LEU A 428 28.27 6.00 6.78
N GLN A 429 27.91 4.73 6.61
CA GLN A 429 27.81 4.07 5.31
C GLN A 429 26.35 3.90 4.89
N PHE A 430 25.41 3.90 5.83
CA PHE A 430 24.00 3.63 5.55
C PHE A 430 23.06 4.58 6.32
N ILE A 431 22.16 5.25 5.62
CA ILE A 431 21.19 6.15 6.24
C ILE A 431 19.80 5.75 5.77
N ILE A 432 18.88 5.53 6.70
CA ILE A 432 17.52 5.09 6.39
C ILE A 432 16.54 6.19 6.78
N PHE A 433 15.65 6.56 5.86
CA PHE A 433 14.53 7.44 6.15
C PHE A 433 13.24 6.64 6.24
N GLY A 434 12.55 6.69 7.38
CA GLY A 434 11.28 6.00 7.59
C GLY A 434 10.24 6.87 8.28
N GLY A 435 8.97 6.52 8.13
CA GLY A 435 7.85 7.40 8.45
C GLY A 435 6.62 7.12 7.59
N LYS A 436 5.46 7.60 8.04
CA LYS A 436 4.19 7.39 7.36
C LYS A 436 4.23 7.84 5.89
N GLY A 437 3.38 7.25 5.04
CA GLY A 437 3.19 7.77 3.68
C GLY A 437 2.74 9.24 3.70
N GLY A 438 3.36 10.09 2.87
CA GLY A 438 2.99 11.51 2.74
C GLY A 438 3.65 12.48 3.71
N VAL A 439 4.51 12.04 4.64
CA VAL A 439 5.25 12.94 5.56
C VAL A 439 6.45 13.66 4.91
N GLY A 440 6.76 13.34 3.65
CA GLY A 440 7.88 13.94 2.91
C GLY A 440 9.24 13.24 3.07
N LYS A 441 9.25 11.93 3.35
CA LYS A 441 10.49 11.12 3.45
C LYS A 441 11.42 11.31 2.27
N THR A 442 10.90 11.16 1.05
CA THR A 442 11.69 11.27 -0.19
C THR A 442 12.30 12.65 -0.36
N THR A 443 11.57 13.70 0.00
CA THR A 443 12.08 15.08 -0.03
C THR A 443 13.22 15.25 0.97
N VAL A 444 13.05 14.78 2.20
CA VAL A 444 14.08 14.87 3.25
C VAL A 444 15.30 14.02 2.90
N SER A 445 15.10 12.81 2.35
CA SER A 445 16.19 11.92 1.94
C SER A 445 16.97 12.47 0.75
N ALA A 446 16.30 13.01 -0.27
CA ALA A 446 16.93 13.67 -1.41
C ALA A 446 17.70 14.93 -0.99
N ALA A 447 17.11 15.77 -0.13
CA ALA A 447 17.78 16.98 0.38
C ALA A 447 19.00 16.65 1.25
N THR A 448 18.91 15.58 2.05
CA THR A 448 20.04 15.08 2.85
C THR A 448 21.13 14.50 1.96
N ALA A 449 20.77 13.73 0.93
CA ALA A 449 21.70 13.18 -0.05
C ALA A 449 22.48 14.29 -0.77
N LEU A 450 21.77 15.34 -1.20
CA LEU A 450 22.38 16.51 -1.83
C LEU A 450 23.35 17.22 -0.87
N SER A 451 22.97 17.38 0.40
CA SER A 451 23.82 17.99 1.41
C SER A 451 25.08 17.15 1.65
N ILE A 452 24.95 15.84 1.88
CA ILE A 452 26.08 14.92 2.07
C ILE A 452 27.05 14.97 0.88
N ALA A 453 26.51 14.95 -0.34
CA ALA A 453 27.30 15.01 -1.57
C ALA A 453 28.13 16.29 -1.68
N ARG A 454 27.55 17.44 -1.29
CA ARG A 454 28.26 18.73 -1.23
C ARG A 454 29.34 18.78 -0.16
N TYR A 455 29.08 18.21 1.03
CA TYR A 455 30.05 18.19 2.13
C TYR A 455 31.17 17.16 1.94
N ASN A 456 30.93 16.10 1.16
CA ASN A 456 31.88 15.00 0.92
C ASN A 456 32.12 14.79 -0.58
N PRO A 457 32.78 15.75 -1.28
CA PRO A 457 32.99 15.65 -2.73
C PRO A 457 33.79 14.41 -3.16
N ASP A 458 34.60 13.84 -2.26
CA ASP A 458 35.42 12.66 -2.52
C ASP A 458 34.68 11.33 -2.33
N LYS A 459 33.52 11.34 -1.67
CA LYS A 459 32.69 10.15 -1.45
C LYS A 459 31.64 10.04 -2.55
N LYS A 460 31.31 8.82 -2.97
CA LYS A 460 30.19 8.53 -3.87
C LYS A 460 28.94 8.16 -3.07
N ILE A 461 27.84 8.83 -3.37
CA ILE A 461 26.57 8.68 -2.66
C ILE A 461 25.55 8.03 -3.58
N LEU A 462 24.93 6.94 -3.13
CA LEU A 462 23.78 6.33 -3.80
C LEU A 462 22.53 6.52 -2.95
N VAL A 463 21.58 7.33 -3.44
CA VAL A 463 20.21 7.33 -2.91
C VAL A 463 19.37 6.32 -3.68
N PHE A 464 18.58 5.52 -2.98
CA PHE A 464 17.67 4.60 -3.65
C PHE A 464 16.34 4.55 -2.94
N SER A 465 15.29 4.35 -3.73
CA SER A 465 13.94 4.16 -3.24
C SER A 465 13.39 2.81 -3.70
N THR A 466 12.66 2.16 -2.81
CA THR A 466 11.80 1.03 -3.16
C THR A 466 10.33 1.46 -3.31
N ASP A 467 10.06 2.76 -3.25
CA ASP A 467 8.72 3.29 -3.50
C ASP A 467 8.42 3.16 -5.01
N PRO A 468 7.35 2.45 -5.42
CA PRO A 468 6.94 2.37 -6.83
C PRO A 468 6.44 3.70 -7.38
N ALA A 469 6.24 4.68 -6.51
CA ALA A 469 6.04 6.06 -6.84
C ALA A 469 7.36 6.68 -7.29
N HIS A 470 7.45 7.21 -8.52
CA HIS A 470 8.61 7.92 -9.10
C HIS A 470 9.01 9.22 -8.34
N SER A 471 9.18 9.13 -7.02
CA SER A 471 9.27 10.24 -6.09
C SER A 471 10.67 10.86 -6.08
N LEU A 472 11.70 10.08 -6.42
CA LEU A 472 13.06 10.62 -6.61
C LEU A 472 13.15 11.34 -7.96
N VAL A 473 12.43 10.86 -9.00
CA VAL A 473 12.33 11.55 -10.29
C VAL A 473 11.85 12.98 -10.10
N ASP A 474 10.76 13.15 -9.34
CA ASP A 474 10.18 14.46 -9.02
C ASP A 474 11.14 15.29 -8.16
N SER A 475 11.72 14.68 -7.12
CA SER A 475 12.59 15.38 -6.17
C SER A 475 13.87 15.92 -6.83
N PHE A 476 14.44 15.20 -7.80
CA PHE A 476 15.65 15.61 -8.52
C PHE A 476 15.37 16.20 -9.91
N ALA A 477 14.10 16.29 -10.33
CA ALA A 477 13.70 16.69 -11.68
C ALA A 477 14.51 15.98 -12.79
N THR A 478 14.82 14.69 -12.59
CA THR A 478 15.72 13.91 -13.44
C THR A 478 15.14 12.51 -13.62
N SER A 479 15.12 12.00 -14.85
CA SER A 479 14.66 10.62 -15.11
C SER A 479 15.55 9.61 -14.39
N ILE A 480 14.98 8.91 -13.42
CA ILE A 480 15.61 7.86 -12.61
C ILE A 480 14.77 6.60 -12.81
N GLY A 481 15.41 5.45 -12.89
CA GLY A 481 14.73 4.17 -13.06
C GLY A 481 15.50 3.04 -12.39
N ASP A 482 15.36 1.83 -12.91
CA ASP A 482 15.94 0.61 -12.32
C ASP A 482 17.47 0.47 -12.53
N THR A 483 18.09 1.46 -13.17
CA THR A 483 19.54 1.56 -13.36
C THR A 483 20.09 2.76 -12.58
N VAL A 484 21.29 2.57 -12.02
CA VAL A 484 21.95 3.65 -11.29
C VAL A 484 22.21 4.82 -12.23
N THR A 485 21.69 5.98 -11.86
CA THR A 485 21.71 7.20 -12.67
C THR A 485 22.42 8.30 -11.91
N ALA A 486 23.40 8.96 -12.55
CA ALA A 486 24.04 10.13 -11.98
C ALA A 486 23.06 11.30 -11.99
N ILE A 487 22.91 11.96 -10.83
CA ILE A 487 22.11 13.18 -10.74
C ILE A 487 22.90 14.31 -11.38
N LYS A 488 22.31 14.94 -12.40
CA LYS A 488 23.02 15.94 -13.21
C LYS A 488 23.04 17.29 -12.50
N ALA A 489 24.18 17.95 -12.57
CA ALA A 489 24.34 19.33 -12.13
C ALA A 489 23.32 20.30 -12.74
N GLU A 490 22.92 20.08 -14.01
CA GLU A 490 22.04 20.99 -14.74
C GLU A 490 20.61 21.01 -14.20
N SER A 491 20.09 19.88 -13.70
CA SER A 491 18.76 19.82 -13.10
C SER A 491 18.70 20.51 -11.73
N LEU A 492 19.85 20.66 -11.07
CA LEU A 492 19.98 21.30 -9.76
C LEU A 492 20.62 22.70 -9.81
N GLN A 493 20.98 23.18 -11.00
CA GLN A 493 21.76 24.41 -11.22
C GLN A 493 23.07 24.46 -10.40
N ASP A 494 23.67 23.31 -10.13
CA ASP A 494 24.87 23.17 -9.29
C ASP A 494 25.96 22.36 -10.02
N THR A 495 26.82 23.07 -10.74
CA THR A 495 27.91 22.48 -11.54
C THR A 495 29.01 21.80 -10.73
N SER A 496 29.00 21.94 -9.39
CA SER A 496 29.97 21.29 -8.52
C SER A 496 29.59 19.86 -8.14
N LEU A 497 28.34 19.46 -8.34
CA LEU A 497 27.82 18.16 -7.96
C LEU A 497 28.15 17.09 -9.03
N SER A 498 28.96 16.09 -8.67
CA SER A 498 29.34 15.00 -9.60
C SER A 498 29.36 13.60 -8.97
N ASN A 499 29.09 13.52 -7.68
CA ASN A 499 29.26 12.33 -6.85
C ASN A 499 27.93 11.78 -6.28
N LEU A 500 26.78 12.28 -6.74
CA LEU A 500 25.45 11.83 -6.33
C LEU A 500 24.79 10.97 -7.41
N TYR A 501 24.30 9.81 -7.01
CA TYR A 501 23.63 8.84 -7.86
C TYR A 501 22.30 8.42 -7.26
N ALA A 502 21.33 8.11 -8.11
CA ALA A 502 20.01 7.66 -7.70
C ALA A 502 19.60 6.36 -8.40
N LEU A 503 18.74 5.58 -7.74
CA LEU A 503 18.16 4.34 -8.25
C LEU A 503 16.72 4.20 -7.73
N GLU A 504 15.76 3.97 -8.62
CA GLU A 504 14.39 3.59 -8.22
C GLU A 504 14.17 2.12 -8.53
N ILE A 505 13.91 1.34 -7.48
CA ILE A 505 13.73 -0.10 -7.61
C ILE A 505 12.25 -0.40 -7.83
N ASP A 506 11.91 -0.79 -9.05
CA ASP A 506 10.61 -1.36 -9.38
C ASP A 506 10.51 -2.80 -8.85
N ALA A 507 10.11 -2.92 -7.59
CA ALA A 507 9.98 -4.20 -6.89
C ALA A 507 8.92 -5.12 -7.56
N THR A 508 7.87 -4.53 -8.12
CA THR A 508 6.82 -5.26 -8.84
C THR A 508 7.37 -5.86 -10.13
N ARG A 509 8.14 -5.11 -10.92
CA ARG A 509 8.79 -5.64 -12.13
C ARG A 509 9.83 -6.72 -11.79
N LEU A 510 10.63 -6.52 -10.73
CA LEU A 510 11.57 -7.55 -10.25
C LEU A 510 10.83 -8.85 -9.92
N TYR A 511 9.67 -8.74 -9.27
CA TYR A 511 8.82 -9.89 -8.97
C TYR A 511 8.21 -10.52 -10.21
N GLU A 512 7.71 -9.73 -11.17
CA GLU A 512 7.19 -10.26 -12.43
C GLU A 512 8.24 -11.02 -13.22
N ASP A 513 9.46 -10.49 -13.30
CA ASP A 513 10.57 -11.12 -14.02
C ASP A 513 11.01 -12.40 -13.31
N PHE A 514 11.11 -12.39 -11.98
CA PHE A 514 11.33 -13.59 -11.18
C PHE A 514 10.23 -14.64 -11.40
N ARG A 515 8.96 -14.23 -11.42
CA ARG A 515 7.80 -15.11 -11.67
C ARG A 515 7.85 -15.73 -13.07
N LYS A 516 8.17 -14.96 -14.10
CA LYS A 516 8.32 -15.44 -15.48
C LYS A 516 9.44 -16.47 -15.58
N GLU A 517 10.62 -16.16 -15.04
CA GLU A 517 11.77 -17.07 -15.00
C GLU A 517 11.39 -18.38 -14.29
N TYR A 518 10.74 -18.28 -13.13
CA TYR A 518 10.35 -19.43 -12.34
C TYR A 518 9.31 -20.32 -13.03
N LYS A 519 8.29 -19.73 -13.64
CA LYS A 519 7.28 -20.46 -14.41
C LYS A 519 7.91 -21.26 -15.55
N VAL A 520 8.79 -20.64 -16.33
CA VAL A 520 9.54 -21.32 -17.40
C VAL A 520 10.37 -22.47 -16.85
N ASN A 521 11.07 -22.26 -15.73
CA ASN A 521 11.89 -23.31 -15.09
C ASN A 521 11.07 -24.51 -14.60
N ILE A 522 9.84 -24.30 -14.09
CA ILE A 522 8.92 -25.38 -13.74
C ILE A 522 8.43 -26.10 -14.98
N GLU A 523 7.90 -25.38 -15.96
CA GLU A 523 7.37 -25.97 -17.20
C GLU A 523 8.44 -26.81 -17.91
N ASP A 524 9.68 -26.30 -17.99
CA ASP A 524 10.80 -27.03 -18.59
C ASP A 524 11.20 -28.27 -17.79
N ALA A 525 11.18 -28.20 -16.46
CA ALA A 525 11.41 -29.37 -15.61
C ALA A 525 10.35 -30.46 -15.85
N PHE A 526 9.08 -30.08 -15.91
CA PHE A 526 7.97 -31.00 -16.19
C PHE A 526 8.05 -31.58 -17.61
N LYS A 527 8.37 -30.77 -18.63
CA LYS A 527 8.57 -31.24 -20.01
C LYS A 527 9.73 -32.24 -20.10
N LYS A 528 10.88 -31.94 -19.49
CA LYS A 528 12.04 -32.84 -19.44
C LYS A 528 11.66 -34.17 -18.79
N TRP A 529 10.98 -34.12 -17.65
CA TRP A 529 10.51 -35.32 -16.94
C TRP A 529 9.50 -36.13 -17.75
N GLN A 530 8.51 -35.47 -18.38
CA GLN A 530 7.50 -36.12 -19.22
C GLN A 530 8.16 -36.85 -20.39
N ASN A 531 9.16 -36.22 -21.02
CA ASN A 531 9.93 -36.84 -22.10
C ASN A 531 10.74 -38.05 -21.62
N SER A 532 11.30 -38.02 -20.41
CA SER A 532 11.98 -39.17 -19.80
C SER A 532 11.03 -40.31 -19.41
N TYR A 533 9.81 -40.02 -18.97
CA TYR A 533 8.81 -41.03 -18.59
C TYR A 533 8.06 -41.66 -19.77
N LEU A 534 7.85 -40.92 -20.86
CA LEU A 534 7.22 -41.43 -22.09
C LEU A 534 8.04 -42.55 -22.76
N ALA A 535 9.35 -42.61 -22.52
CA ALA A 535 10.20 -43.73 -22.93
C ALA A 535 9.91 -45.05 -22.18
N GLY A 536 9.16 -45.00 -21.06
CA GLY A 536 8.86 -46.14 -20.18
C GLY A 536 7.44 -46.74 -20.27
N GLY A 537 6.62 -46.31 -21.24
CA GLY A 537 5.40 -47.03 -21.63
C GLY A 537 4.16 -46.94 -20.72
N ARG A 538 4.11 -46.05 -19.71
CA ARG A 538 2.87 -45.82 -18.92
C ARG A 538 2.35 -44.39 -19.12
N LYS A 539 1.29 -44.26 -19.92
CA LYS A 539 0.64 -42.99 -20.25
C LYS A 539 -0.34 -42.58 -19.15
N TRP A 540 0.16 -42.00 -18.05
CA TRP A 540 -0.69 -41.26 -17.10
C TRP A 540 -0.75 -39.78 -17.52
N LYS A 541 -1.96 -39.23 -17.69
CA LYS A 541 -2.14 -37.82 -18.06
C LYS A 541 -1.83 -36.94 -16.85
N MET A 542 -0.69 -36.23 -16.93
CA MET A 542 -0.07 -35.42 -15.87
C MET A 542 -0.15 -33.91 -16.08
N ASP A 543 -0.88 -33.44 -17.10
CA ASP A 543 -1.16 -32.01 -17.39
C ASP A 543 -1.78 -31.22 -16.20
N PHE A 544 -1.98 -31.87 -15.05
CA PHE A 544 -2.64 -31.36 -13.86
C PHE A 544 -1.62 -30.92 -12.78
N ASP A 545 -0.57 -31.70 -12.49
CA ASP A 545 0.43 -31.34 -11.48
C ASP A 545 1.25 -30.12 -11.90
N GLU A 546 1.48 -29.96 -13.21
CA GLU A 546 2.10 -28.76 -13.79
C GLU A 546 1.23 -27.51 -13.55
N LYS A 547 -0.09 -27.59 -13.81
CA LYS A 547 -1.01 -26.47 -13.58
C LYS A 547 -1.10 -26.08 -12.10
N VAL A 548 -1.17 -27.06 -11.20
CA VAL A 548 -1.20 -26.80 -9.75
C VAL A 548 0.09 -26.15 -9.29
N MET A 549 1.23 -26.65 -9.74
CA MET A 549 2.54 -26.10 -9.38
C MET A 549 2.73 -24.70 -9.95
N VAL A 550 2.31 -24.44 -11.20
CA VAL A 550 2.32 -23.11 -11.82
C VAL A 550 1.36 -22.14 -11.12
N GLU A 551 0.17 -22.59 -10.71
CA GLU A 551 -0.77 -21.74 -9.97
C GLU A 551 -0.29 -21.43 -8.55
N PHE A 552 0.50 -22.31 -7.92
CA PHE A 552 1.12 -22.08 -6.60
C PHE A 552 2.18 -20.96 -6.63
N VAL A 553 2.80 -20.73 -7.80
CA VAL A 553 3.71 -19.60 -8.08
C VAL A 553 2.95 -18.29 -8.08
N ASP A 554 1.73 -18.28 -8.62
CA ASP A 554 0.89 -17.10 -8.66
C ASP A 554 0.39 -16.66 -7.26
N THR A 555 0.82 -17.38 -6.22
CA THR A 555 0.45 -17.24 -4.82
C THR A 555 1.66 -17.12 -3.88
N TYR A 556 2.81 -16.66 -4.39
CA TYR A 556 4.02 -16.31 -3.62
C TYR A 556 3.74 -15.50 -2.34
N PRO A 557 4.63 -15.55 -1.33
CA PRO A 557 4.40 -14.88 -0.07
C PRO A 557 4.44 -13.35 -0.27
N PRO A 558 3.54 -12.60 0.37
CA PRO A 558 3.66 -11.16 0.50
C PRO A 558 4.98 -10.84 1.20
N GLY A 559 5.64 -9.76 0.76
CA GLY A 559 6.99 -9.40 1.21
C GLY A 559 8.10 -9.79 0.22
N LEU A 560 7.84 -10.65 -0.77
CA LEU A 560 8.90 -11.11 -1.69
C LEU A 560 9.42 -9.98 -2.58
N GLU A 561 8.56 -9.05 -3.01
CA GLU A 561 8.95 -7.86 -3.78
C GLU A 561 10.04 -7.08 -3.04
N GLU A 562 9.85 -6.89 -1.75
CA GLU A 562 10.77 -6.17 -0.87
C GLU A 562 12.08 -6.94 -0.65
N VAL A 563 12.04 -8.28 -0.56
CA VAL A 563 13.25 -9.11 -0.50
C VAL A 563 14.07 -8.98 -1.78
N LEU A 564 13.42 -9.06 -2.95
CA LEU A 564 14.10 -8.94 -4.25
C LEU A 564 14.72 -7.55 -4.40
N ALA A 565 14.03 -6.51 -3.93
CA ALA A 565 14.59 -5.16 -3.88
C ALA A 565 15.82 -5.08 -2.97
N LEU A 566 15.78 -5.67 -1.77
CA LEU A 566 16.93 -5.74 -0.86
C LEU A 566 18.10 -6.52 -1.45
N GLU A 567 17.86 -7.62 -2.16
CA GLU A 567 18.94 -8.38 -2.81
C GLU A 567 19.70 -7.53 -3.82
N LYS A 568 18.98 -6.71 -4.60
CA LYS A 568 19.57 -5.78 -5.55
C LYS A 568 20.45 -4.73 -4.83
N ILE A 569 19.95 -4.15 -3.73
CA ILE A 569 20.69 -3.19 -2.91
C ILE A 569 21.96 -3.80 -2.31
N MET A 570 21.83 -4.99 -1.70
CA MET A 570 22.95 -5.71 -1.10
C MET A 570 23.99 -6.12 -2.15
N GLY A 571 23.60 -6.26 -3.42
CA GLY A 571 24.53 -6.38 -4.54
C GLY A 571 25.49 -5.20 -4.62
N PHE A 572 24.97 -3.97 -4.60
CA PHE A 572 25.79 -2.75 -4.66
C PHE A 572 26.65 -2.53 -3.41
N ILE A 573 26.16 -2.91 -2.23
CA ILE A 573 26.94 -2.84 -0.99
C ILE A 573 28.12 -3.82 -1.05
N LYS A 574 27.93 -5.02 -1.62
CA LYS A 574 28.99 -6.02 -1.76
C LYS A 574 30.06 -5.62 -2.77
N THR A 575 29.71 -4.91 -3.84
CA THR A 575 30.69 -4.45 -4.84
C THR A 575 31.54 -3.29 -4.32
N GLY A 576 31.01 -2.48 -3.39
CA GLY A 576 31.71 -1.32 -2.85
C GLY A 576 31.83 -0.17 -3.85
N ASP A 577 30.89 -0.08 -4.80
CA ASP A 577 30.89 0.94 -5.85
C ASP A 577 30.58 2.36 -5.30
N PHE A 578 29.99 2.43 -4.10
CA PHE A 578 29.57 3.64 -3.41
C PHE A 578 30.05 3.63 -1.95
N ASP A 579 30.27 4.80 -1.38
CA ASP A 579 30.76 4.98 -0.01
C ASP A 579 29.61 5.17 0.98
N ILE A 580 28.53 5.85 0.55
CA ILE A 580 27.36 6.14 1.37
C ILE A 580 26.09 5.75 0.62
N TYR A 581 25.22 5.03 1.32
CA TYR A 581 23.97 4.51 0.81
C TYR A 581 22.81 5.15 1.59
N ILE A 582 21.88 5.80 0.88
CA ILE A 582 20.72 6.44 1.47
C ILE A 582 19.48 5.71 1.01
N PHE A 583 18.77 5.10 1.96
CA PHE A 583 17.56 4.36 1.70
C PHE A 583 16.33 5.22 2.00
N ASP A 584 15.65 5.64 0.93
CA ASP A 584 14.30 6.18 0.99
C ASP A 584 13.30 5.02 1.05
N THR A 585 12.73 4.78 2.23
CA THR A 585 11.87 3.61 2.44
C THR A 585 10.44 3.89 1.98
N ALA A 586 9.78 2.83 1.49
CA ALA A 586 8.32 2.80 1.38
C ALA A 586 7.67 3.04 2.77
N PRO A 587 6.34 3.31 2.86
CA PRO A 587 5.68 3.58 4.15
C PRO A 587 6.04 2.56 5.24
N THR A 588 6.25 3.06 6.46
CA THR A 588 6.88 2.36 7.60
C THR A 588 6.47 0.90 7.82
N GLY A 589 5.19 0.58 7.66
CA GLY A 589 4.69 -0.79 7.82
C GLY A 589 5.39 -1.79 6.90
N HIS A 590 5.68 -1.41 5.65
CA HIS A 590 6.39 -2.28 4.71
C HIS A 590 7.87 -2.46 5.11
N LEU A 591 8.52 -1.42 5.64
CA LEU A 591 9.91 -1.55 6.13
C LEU A 591 10.00 -2.48 7.36
N ILE A 592 9.08 -2.34 8.31
CA ILE A 592 9.06 -3.20 9.50
C ILE A 592 8.70 -4.63 9.10
N GLU A 593 7.72 -4.82 8.21
CA GLU A 593 7.41 -6.13 7.65
C GLU A 593 8.63 -6.72 6.97
N LEU A 594 9.32 -5.96 6.12
CA LEU A 594 10.57 -6.31 5.44
C LEU A 594 11.66 -6.81 6.40
N LEU A 595 11.85 -6.11 7.51
CA LEU A 595 12.83 -6.51 8.54
C LEU A 595 12.39 -7.76 9.31
N LYS A 596 11.08 -8.06 9.36
CA LYS A 596 10.48 -9.28 9.94
C LYS A 596 10.29 -10.43 8.93
N ILE A 597 10.66 -10.23 7.66
CA ILE A 597 10.56 -11.24 6.59
C ILE A 597 11.36 -12.53 6.84
N PRO A 598 12.54 -12.57 7.50
CA PRO A 598 13.31 -13.81 7.56
C PRO A 598 12.56 -14.96 8.24
N GLU A 599 11.59 -14.70 9.11
CA GLU A 599 10.68 -15.70 9.69
C GLU A 599 9.56 -16.12 8.72
N LEU A 600 8.92 -15.15 8.04
CA LEU A 600 7.80 -15.39 7.14
C LEU A 600 8.22 -16.17 5.90
N VAL A 601 9.32 -15.75 5.27
CA VAL A 601 9.93 -16.44 4.13
C VAL A 601 10.35 -17.83 4.59
N ARG A 602 11.04 -18.00 5.74
CA ARG A 602 11.43 -19.34 6.23
C ARG A 602 10.23 -20.28 6.42
N GLU A 603 9.12 -19.82 6.99
CA GLU A 603 7.94 -20.66 7.23
C GLU A 603 7.20 -21.00 5.92
N TRP A 604 7.00 -20.02 5.04
CA TRP A 604 6.41 -20.26 3.71
C TRP A 604 7.24 -21.25 2.91
N LEU A 605 8.56 -21.04 2.88
CA LEU A 605 9.51 -21.94 2.25
C LEU A 605 9.47 -23.33 2.85
N ARG A 606 9.35 -23.45 4.18
CA ARG A 606 9.21 -24.75 4.83
C ARG A 606 7.97 -25.50 4.33
N VAL A 607 6.86 -24.80 4.08
CA VAL A 607 5.61 -25.40 3.57
C VAL A 607 5.75 -25.72 2.07
N THR A 608 6.15 -24.75 1.25
CA THR A 608 6.32 -24.90 -0.20
C THR A 608 7.40 -25.92 -0.56
N TYR A 609 8.57 -25.87 0.07
CA TYR A 609 9.65 -26.83 -0.13
C TYR A 609 9.25 -28.24 0.28
N ARG A 610 8.43 -28.42 1.34
CA ARG A 610 7.90 -29.74 1.70
C ARG A 610 6.89 -30.26 0.65
N ALA A 611 6.01 -29.40 0.13
CA ALA A 611 5.12 -29.75 -0.96
C ALA A 611 5.91 -30.15 -2.22
N ILE A 612 6.95 -29.39 -2.56
CA ILE A 612 7.86 -29.64 -3.68
C ILE A 612 8.68 -30.94 -3.49
N LEU A 613 9.27 -31.17 -2.31
CA LEU A 613 10.06 -32.39 -2.00
C LEU A 613 9.22 -33.67 -2.03
N ARG A 614 7.92 -33.57 -1.76
CA ARG A 614 6.99 -34.70 -1.90
C ARG A 614 6.92 -35.19 -3.35
N TYR A 615 6.95 -34.27 -4.31
CA TYR A 615 7.04 -34.59 -5.74
C TYR A 615 8.45 -35.06 -6.14
N HIS A 616 9.51 -34.64 -5.44
CA HIS A 616 10.88 -35.08 -5.73
C HIS A 616 11.11 -36.60 -5.55
N ARG A 617 10.31 -37.28 -4.72
CA ARG A 617 10.38 -38.76 -4.61
C ARG A 617 9.91 -39.48 -5.88
N GLU A 618 9.11 -38.83 -6.73
CA GLU A 618 8.59 -39.39 -7.98
C GLU A 618 9.14 -38.67 -9.24
N VAL A 619 9.79 -37.51 -9.08
CA VAL A 619 10.31 -36.66 -10.15
C VAL A 619 11.71 -36.15 -9.78
N PRO A 620 12.81 -36.56 -10.43
CA PRO A 620 14.12 -35.93 -10.24
C PRO A 620 14.03 -34.52 -10.85
N VAL A 621 14.14 -33.47 -10.03
CA VAL A 621 14.09 -32.10 -10.52
C VAL A 621 15.30 -31.33 -9.98
N ASP A 622 16.35 -31.25 -10.80
CA ASP A 622 17.56 -30.46 -10.53
C ASP A 622 17.23 -28.97 -10.27
N ASN A 623 16.10 -28.47 -10.79
CA ASN A 623 15.64 -27.09 -10.59
C ASN A 623 15.13 -26.80 -9.16
N ILE A 624 14.75 -27.82 -8.37
CA ILE A 624 14.35 -27.63 -6.96
C ILE A 624 15.56 -27.27 -6.10
N GLU A 625 16.73 -27.82 -6.43
CA GLU A 625 17.98 -27.49 -5.75
C GLU A 625 18.43 -26.06 -6.04
N VAL A 626 18.23 -25.58 -7.28
CA VAL A 626 18.48 -24.18 -7.67
C VAL A 626 17.57 -23.23 -6.89
N LEU A 627 16.27 -23.57 -6.77
CA LEU A 627 15.33 -22.78 -5.98
C LEU A 627 15.74 -22.73 -4.51
N ALA A 628 16.03 -23.89 -3.90
CA ALA A 628 16.49 -23.98 -2.51
C ALA A 628 17.79 -23.19 -2.27
N LYS A 629 18.72 -23.18 -3.23
CA LYS A 629 19.95 -22.36 -3.17
C LYS A 629 19.65 -20.86 -3.27
N LYS A 630 18.79 -20.42 -4.21
CA LYS A 630 18.37 -19.00 -4.32
C LYS A 630 17.74 -18.54 -2.99
N ILE A 631 16.84 -19.34 -2.44
CA ILE A 631 16.19 -19.11 -1.15
C ILE A 631 17.17 -18.95 0.02
N LEU A 632 18.14 -19.87 0.14
CA LEU A 632 19.14 -19.80 1.21
C LEU A 632 20.03 -18.57 1.04
N ALA A 633 20.36 -18.20 -0.21
CA ALA A 633 21.08 -16.97 -0.51
C ALA A 633 20.27 -15.71 -0.14
N SER A 634 18.95 -15.71 -0.34
CA SER A 634 18.06 -14.65 0.13
C SER A 634 18.09 -14.52 1.65
N GLN A 635 18.03 -15.66 2.37
CA GLN A 635 18.10 -15.67 3.83
C GLN A 635 19.43 -15.10 4.35
N GLU A 636 20.56 -15.51 3.78
CA GLU A 636 21.87 -14.94 4.13
C GLU A 636 21.94 -13.44 3.85
N THR A 637 21.32 -13.00 2.76
CA THR A 637 21.33 -11.58 2.36
C THR A 637 20.54 -10.74 3.36
N VAL A 638 19.37 -11.20 3.80
CA VAL A 638 18.58 -10.55 4.85
C VAL A 638 19.34 -10.49 6.18
N GLN A 639 20.03 -11.56 6.58
CA GLN A 639 20.83 -11.57 7.81
C GLN A 639 22.00 -10.58 7.77
N LYS A 640 22.72 -10.52 6.64
CA LYS A 640 23.81 -9.57 6.43
C LYS A 640 23.30 -8.12 6.45
N MET A 641 22.15 -7.88 5.85
CA MET A 641 21.49 -6.58 5.90
C MET A 641 21.16 -6.19 7.34
N HIS A 642 20.49 -7.06 8.11
CA HIS A 642 20.18 -6.81 9.51
C HIS A 642 21.41 -6.49 10.35
N ALA A 643 22.51 -7.24 10.17
CA ALA A 643 23.77 -6.97 10.87
C ALA A 643 24.35 -5.58 10.52
N PHE A 644 24.21 -5.15 9.27
CA PHE A 644 24.66 -3.84 8.82
C PHE A 644 23.78 -2.71 9.36
N LEU A 645 22.45 -2.90 9.38
CA LEU A 645 21.48 -1.93 9.88
C LEU A 645 21.49 -1.75 11.41
N THR A 646 22.11 -2.65 12.14
CA THR A 646 22.18 -2.62 13.61
C THR A 646 23.53 -2.11 14.13
N ASP A 647 24.45 -1.73 13.22
CA ASP A 647 25.74 -1.16 13.58
C ASP A 647 25.62 0.38 13.77
N PRO A 648 25.69 0.90 15.01
CA PRO A 648 25.53 2.32 15.30
C PRO A 648 26.68 3.20 14.80
N GLN A 649 27.81 2.62 14.37
CA GLN A 649 28.92 3.37 13.78
C GLN A 649 28.75 3.56 12.28
N LYS A 650 28.00 2.66 11.63
CA LYS A 650 27.87 2.63 10.16
C LYS A 650 26.48 2.97 9.66
N SER A 651 25.47 2.82 10.51
CA SER A 651 24.07 3.01 10.14
C SER A 651 23.37 4.00 11.05
N GLU A 652 22.41 4.73 10.49
CA GLU A 652 21.53 5.64 11.21
C GLU A 652 20.13 5.59 10.59
N PHE A 653 19.11 5.47 11.42
CA PHE A 653 17.71 5.62 11.05
C PHE A 653 17.21 7.01 11.44
N ILE A 654 16.61 7.71 10.48
CA ILE A 654 16.00 9.03 10.65
C ILE A 654 14.49 8.88 10.50
N ALA A 655 13.76 9.13 11.60
CA ALA A 655 12.31 9.12 11.57
C ALA A 655 11.80 10.46 11.00
N VAL A 656 10.91 10.42 10.03
CA VAL A 656 10.26 11.61 9.47
C VAL A 656 8.78 11.59 9.84
N THR A 657 8.32 12.70 10.39
CA THR A 657 6.94 12.88 10.84
C THR A 657 6.41 14.26 10.47
N ILE A 658 5.12 14.48 10.74
CA ILE A 658 4.45 15.77 10.61
C ILE A 658 3.77 16.10 11.94
N PRO A 659 3.59 17.40 12.27
CA PRO A 659 2.95 17.82 13.51
C PRO A 659 1.42 17.68 13.44
N GLU A 660 0.95 16.44 13.33
CA GLU A 660 -0.46 16.01 13.33
C GLU A 660 -0.60 14.77 14.23
N ALA A 661 -1.74 14.55 14.87
CA ALA A 661 -1.88 13.48 15.88
C ALA A 661 -1.61 12.07 15.31
N MET A 662 -2.09 11.74 14.11
CA MET A 662 -1.80 10.43 13.49
C MET A 662 -0.32 10.30 13.11
N GLY A 663 0.31 11.39 12.66
CA GLY A 663 1.74 11.39 12.33
C GLY A 663 2.57 11.08 13.58
N MET A 664 2.20 11.68 14.70
CA MET A 664 2.80 11.47 16.01
C MET A 664 2.67 10.03 16.51
N LEU A 665 1.44 9.50 16.59
CA LEU A 665 1.17 8.14 17.08
C LEU A 665 1.90 7.07 16.26
N GLU A 666 1.85 7.15 14.93
CA GLU A 666 2.57 6.20 14.07
C GLU A 666 4.10 6.33 14.21
N THR A 667 4.60 7.52 14.53
CA THR A 667 6.03 7.71 14.81
C THR A 667 6.42 7.06 16.12
N GLU A 668 5.58 7.09 17.15
CA GLU A 668 5.83 6.37 18.41
C GLU A 668 5.93 4.85 18.17
N ASP A 669 4.97 4.27 17.44
CA ASP A 669 4.98 2.84 17.08
C ASP A 669 6.21 2.45 16.23
N LEU A 670 6.60 3.35 15.31
CA LEU A 670 7.80 3.21 14.50
C LEU A 670 9.06 3.18 15.37
N LEU A 671 9.22 4.15 16.26
CA LEU A 671 10.40 4.24 17.13
C LEU A 671 10.49 3.04 18.08
N LEU A 672 9.36 2.54 18.59
CA LEU A 672 9.31 1.30 19.36
C LEU A 672 9.77 0.10 18.53
N SER A 673 9.26 -0.04 17.29
CA SER A 673 9.63 -1.15 16.41
C SER A 673 11.12 -1.12 16.02
N ILE A 674 11.68 0.06 15.75
CA ILE A 674 13.10 0.24 15.42
C ILE A 674 13.99 -0.07 16.62
N ARG A 675 13.56 0.32 17.82
CA ARG A 675 14.22 -0.03 19.08
C ARG A 675 14.22 -1.54 19.31
N ASP A 676 13.10 -2.21 19.10
CA ASP A 676 12.97 -3.66 19.24
C ASP A 676 13.86 -4.43 18.24
N LEU A 677 14.08 -3.85 17.05
CA LEU A 677 14.97 -4.39 16.02
C LEU A 677 16.45 -4.05 16.28
N GLY A 678 16.76 -3.20 17.27
CA GLY A 678 18.13 -2.78 17.60
C GLY A 678 18.77 -1.87 16.56
N ILE A 679 17.97 -1.19 15.72
CA ILE A 679 18.45 -0.27 14.70
C ILE A 679 18.70 1.10 15.35
N PRO A 680 19.88 1.73 15.14
CA PRO A 680 20.22 3.01 15.73
C PRO A 680 19.33 4.13 15.16
N CYS A 681 18.72 4.91 16.05
CA CYS A 681 17.92 6.09 15.68
C CYS A 681 18.14 7.18 16.71
N SER A 682 18.72 8.29 16.27
CA SER A 682 18.98 9.48 17.10
C SER A 682 18.28 10.74 16.60
N HIS A 683 17.72 10.73 15.38
CA HIS A 683 17.11 11.93 14.77
C HIS A 683 15.64 11.74 14.42
N ILE A 684 14.85 12.79 14.66
CA ILE A 684 13.46 12.89 14.22
C ILE A 684 13.27 14.20 13.46
N VAL A 685 12.84 14.11 12.21
CA VAL A 685 12.49 15.25 11.36
C VAL A 685 11.00 15.51 11.44
N VAL A 686 10.61 16.66 11.96
CA VAL A 686 9.24 17.17 11.98
C VAL A 686 9.06 18.09 10.77
N ASN A 687 8.46 17.56 9.71
CA ASN A 687 8.34 18.21 8.42
C ASN A 687 7.02 18.97 8.26
N MET A 688 6.93 19.82 7.22
CA MET A 688 5.74 20.57 6.82
C MET A 688 5.18 21.51 7.91
N ILE A 689 6.07 22.17 8.66
CA ILE A 689 5.67 23.15 9.67
C ILE A 689 5.28 24.46 9.00
N ILE A 690 3.99 24.78 9.03
CA ILE A 690 3.50 26.01 8.41
C ILE A 690 4.18 27.21 9.06
N PRO A 691 4.94 28.03 8.31
CA PRO A 691 5.61 29.20 8.85
C PRO A 691 4.60 30.25 9.34
N PRO A 692 4.99 31.16 10.24
CA PRO A 692 4.04 32.14 10.74
C PRO A 692 3.52 33.05 9.60
N THR A 693 2.20 33.30 9.61
CA THR A 693 1.47 33.87 8.48
C THR A 693 0.18 34.58 8.91
N ASP A 694 -0.23 35.56 8.11
CA ASP A 694 -1.43 36.37 8.31
C ASP A 694 -2.71 35.73 7.73
N CYS A 695 -2.60 34.59 7.05
CA CYS A 695 -3.75 33.85 6.51
C CYS A 695 -4.50 33.10 7.62
N ASP A 696 -5.80 33.34 7.78
CA ASP A 696 -6.64 32.69 8.81
C ASP A 696 -6.56 31.15 8.75
N PHE A 697 -6.64 30.57 7.55
CA PHE A 697 -6.54 29.12 7.34
C PHE A 697 -5.19 28.58 7.82
N CYS A 698 -4.09 29.17 7.34
CA CYS A 698 -2.74 28.72 7.70
C CYS A 698 -2.42 28.98 9.17
N ARG A 699 -2.94 30.08 9.75
CA ARG A 699 -2.81 30.39 11.17
C ARG A 699 -3.52 29.33 12.02
N SER A 700 -4.75 28.98 11.66
CA SER A 700 -5.51 27.93 12.34
C SER A 700 -4.77 26.60 12.28
N LYS A 701 -4.26 26.20 11.10
CA LYS A 701 -3.42 25.01 10.95
C LYS A 701 -2.14 25.07 11.78
N ARG A 702 -1.41 26.18 11.75
CA ARG A 702 -0.17 26.35 12.52
C ARG A 702 -0.43 26.25 14.02
N ASN A 703 -1.53 26.81 14.52
CA ASN A 703 -1.90 26.70 15.93
C ASN A 703 -2.10 25.24 16.36
N GLU A 704 -2.80 24.46 15.53
CA GLU A 704 -2.92 23.01 15.72
C GLU A 704 -1.54 22.32 15.73
N GLN A 705 -0.65 22.67 14.80
CA GLN A 705 0.70 22.12 14.74
C GLN A 705 1.55 22.47 15.98
N ILE A 706 1.41 23.68 16.53
CA ILE A 706 2.18 24.13 17.71
C ILE A 706 1.90 23.25 18.92
N ASP A 707 0.65 22.82 19.12
CA ASP A 707 0.31 21.95 20.24
C ASP A 707 0.97 20.58 20.10
N TYR A 708 1.07 20.03 18.89
CA TYR A 708 1.80 18.78 18.65
C TYR A 708 3.32 18.95 18.74
N ILE A 709 3.87 20.07 18.25
CA ILE A 709 5.30 20.37 18.37
C ILE A 709 5.70 20.49 19.85
N ARG A 710 4.88 21.14 20.69
CA ARG A 710 5.10 21.18 22.14
C ARG A 710 5.08 19.79 22.76
N GLN A 711 4.14 18.93 22.34
CA GLN A 711 4.10 17.54 22.80
C GLN A 711 5.36 16.77 22.42
N ILE A 712 5.93 16.97 21.23
CA ILE A 712 7.22 16.36 20.83
C ILE A 712 8.33 16.79 21.80
N ASP A 713 8.38 18.09 22.11
CA ASP A 713 9.44 18.65 22.96
C ASP A 713 9.30 18.19 24.43
N GLU A 714 8.08 17.92 24.90
CA GLU A 714 7.78 17.61 26.32
C GLU A 714 7.67 16.10 26.64
N LYS A 715 7.15 15.29 25.71
CA LYS A 715 6.88 13.86 25.96
C LYS A 715 8.17 13.08 26.21
N THR A 716 8.09 12.14 27.15
CA THR A 716 9.21 11.28 27.55
C THR A 716 9.70 10.37 26.44
N GLU A 717 8.81 9.95 25.56
CA GLU A 717 9.02 9.04 24.44
C GLU A 717 10.00 9.62 23.41
N TYR A 718 10.05 10.95 23.28
CA TYR A 718 10.94 11.67 22.38
C TYR A 718 12.21 12.21 23.07
N LYS A 719 12.39 11.96 24.38
CA LYS A 719 13.62 12.37 25.08
C LYS A 719 14.81 11.57 24.56
N GLY A 720 15.87 12.30 24.22
CA GLY A 720 17.13 11.71 23.73
C GLY A 720 17.24 11.63 22.21
N TYR A 721 16.20 12.06 21.48
CA TYR A 721 16.28 12.28 20.04
C TYR A 721 16.60 13.74 19.75
N GLU A 722 17.40 13.99 18.71
CA GLU A 722 17.57 15.31 18.11
C GLU A 722 16.37 15.61 17.22
N ILE A 723 15.64 16.67 17.55
CA ILE A 723 14.42 17.06 16.84
C ILE A 723 14.74 18.16 15.82
N VAL A 724 14.48 17.86 14.55
CA VAL A 724 14.79 18.68 13.40
C VAL A 724 13.49 19.23 12.80
N LYS A 725 13.24 20.54 12.91
CA LYS A 725 11.95 21.18 12.58
C LYS A 725 12.02 21.87 11.20
N VAL A 726 11.38 21.28 10.19
CA VAL A 726 11.42 21.76 8.79
C VAL A 726 10.08 22.41 8.40
N PRO A 727 10.09 23.66 7.90
CA PRO A 727 8.88 24.35 7.46
C PRO A 727 8.29 23.81 6.14
#